data_AF-A0A0Q9SRF0-F1
#
_entry.id   AF-A0A0Q9SRF0-F1
#
_cell.length_a   1.000
_cell.length_b   1.000
_cell.length_c   1.000
_cell.angle_alpha   90.00
_cell.angle_beta   90.00
_cell.angle_gamma   90.00
#
_symmetry.space_group_name_H-M   'P 1'
#
loop_
_entity.id
_entity.type
_entity.pdbx_description
1 polymer ?
#
loop_
_entity_poly.entity_id
_entity_poly.type
_entity_poly.pdbx_seq_one_letter_code
_entity_poly.pdbx_strand_id
1 'polypeptide(L)'
;MSLLDPWAVGAVAVLAGLGLANLAALGDRSAVNHQLVVVVGGVLLFAVLLRWQTRGLRWLGWGCYALSVALLVAVDMSGMTVRGAQRWIALGSFTMQPSELAKLGLLLVLAQVLGSDRRWPRRLATALLVAALPIGLVLVQPDLSTAAVLCAVTGTMLVLGRIPLRLLVPSLVAIVLVLPFAVHLLHPYQQERLNAFLSGSTDASGPGWAIQQMHIAVAWGGLTGGAEDPLHRLVGLYLPDRHTDLAFASIVEQYGILGGSLAVAAAAVLVWRAVRASRRAMSRPAALAAAGFAALVSLEVVVSVAGNLGLVPTAGVPFPLLSYGGTAAAVHIATLGLVLALGADGETHRLWGRLGLDAVRPRLLRTAAVAATGLLAGMVGFAWQLQTAQGSQLREEALSQMLRCTRVAAARGDITDRHGTPLALDARQDRVAVVPALVDAGDVSTLAALTARPESGLRRLLRRNRASRDLTVASLPPAVGRRVRAARLPGVFVVPDTHRRYPDGDVLGPVLGWTGVATPVEMERWPDLPLGALVGRAGLEQVYDPILRGTDGRQCVYVTPAGTPMAMGPYTPPRRGRTLRLTLDLGLQRRLTADLDAVLRDRPGEPTGDVGGAVVMDPRNGEVLAMASRPSYDNRVFGPPVRNRALARLARSPGSPMLEHVTQVAAPPGSTFKLVVGAASMRDGSVPPDQVLPGGGSWTLGDTSFGNWMTLPAQALPEAISWSNNVYFYQLAWAMGPGPIISAARSLGVGRPTGIDLPAESSGYLGTPASVTRDGGTWYAGSTVILGIGQGYLTVTPLQDALWTAGVATGAMVTPHLGLAYGDGPHRSRLPWPRPRRLPYADKLGPVRAGMALAATSGTASILTALPVTSGAKTGSAQDPSAPNGAPDSWFTAAAPFDRPRMVATSFVRGGGHGVSTSGAVVLPTMAYFFAHEEQILQVGPVAGDRR
;
A
#
# COMPACT_ATOMS: atom_id res chain seq x y z
N MET A 1 -56.48 -0.14 -45.34
CA MET A 1 -55.20 0.12 -44.64
C MET A 1 -55.16 -0.71 -43.39
N SER A 2 -54.03 -1.35 -43.07
CA SER A 2 -53.91 -2.22 -41.91
C SER A 2 -54.11 -1.41 -40.62
N LEU A 3 -54.98 -1.90 -39.72
CA LEU A 3 -55.10 -1.41 -38.34
C LEU A 3 -53.77 -1.52 -37.57
N LEU A 4 -52.88 -2.40 -38.04
CA LEU A 4 -51.54 -2.60 -37.50
C LEU A 4 -50.55 -1.59 -38.10
N ASP A 5 -49.95 -0.80 -37.20
CA ASP A 5 -48.88 0.14 -37.47
C ASP A 5 -47.52 -0.54 -37.21
N PRO A 6 -46.78 -0.96 -38.26
CA PRO A 6 -45.58 -1.78 -38.09
C PRO A 6 -44.48 -1.06 -37.31
N TRP A 7 -44.43 0.28 -37.37
CA TRP A 7 -43.42 1.07 -36.64
C TRP A 7 -43.72 1.13 -35.15
N ALA A 8 -44.99 1.26 -34.77
CA ALA A 8 -45.38 1.26 -33.36
C ALA A 8 -45.18 -0.12 -32.73
N VAL A 9 -45.58 -1.19 -33.43
CA VAL A 9 -45.38 -2.58 -32.99
C VAL A 9 -43.90 -2.92 -32.91
N GLY A 10 -43.11 -2.53 -33.93
CA GLY A 10 -41.66 -2.72 -33.93
C GLY A 10 -40.97 -2.02 -32.76
N ALA A 11 -41.36 -0.78 -32.43
CA ALA A 11 -40.80 -0.07 -31.31
C ALA A 11 -41.13 -0.70 -29.94
N VAL A 12 -42.36 -1.21 -29.75
CA VAL A 12 -42.70 -2.00 -28.55
C VAL A 12 -41.86 -3.27 -28.47
N ALA A 13 -41.72 -3.99 -29.59
CA ALA A 13 -40.93 -5.22 -29.64
C ALA A 13 -39.46 -4.97 -29.30
N VAL A 14 -38.87 -3.87 -29.78
CA VAL A 14 -37.50 -3.47 -29.43
C VAL A 14 -37.38 -3.15 -27.93
N LEU A 15 -38.28 -2.35 -27.36
CA LEU A 15 -38.18 -1.98 -25.94
C LEU A 15 -38.39 -3.16 -24.99
N ALA A 16 -39.43 -3.97 -25.22
CA ALA A 16 -39.69 -5.17 -24.43
C ALA A 16 -38.60 -6.23 -24.64
N GLY A 17 -38.09 -6.36 -25.87
CA GLY A 17 -36.97 -7.23 -26.21
C GLY A 17 -35.69 -6.85 -25.47
N LEU A 18 -35.33 -5.56 -25.45
CA LEU A 18 -34.19 -5.05 -24.69
C LEU A 18 -34.38 -5.28 -23.19
N GLY A 19 -35.58 -5.04 -22.64
CA GLY A 19 -35.89 -5.32 -21.24
C GLY A 19 -35.73 -6.81 -20.87
N LEU A 20 -36.23 -7.73 -21.70
CA LEU A 20 -36.03 -9.17 -21.50
C LEU A 20 -34.55 -9.57 -21.65
N ALA A 21 -33.85 -9.00 -22.61
CA ALA A 21 -32.42 -9.24 -22.81
C ALA A 21 -31.58 -8.75 -21.61
N ASN A 22 -31.93 -7.61 -21.02
CA ASN A 22 -31.34 -7.12 -19.77
C ASN A 22 -31.48 -8.18 -18.67
N LEU A 23 -32.71 -8.61 -18.38
CA LEU A 23 -33.00 -9.59 -17.32
C LEU A 23 -32.31 -10.94 -17.55
N ALA A 24 -32.23 -11.38 -18.81
CA ALA A 24 -31.53 -12.62 -19.18
C ALA A 24 -30.02 -12.51 -18.91
N ALA A 25 -29.41 -11.37 -19.23
CA ALA A 25 -28.00 -11.10 -18.94
C ALA A 25 -27.72 -11.02 -17.42
N LEU A 26 -28.69 -10.59 -16.62
CA LEU A 26 -28.58 -10.60 -15.15
C LEU A 26 -28.61 -12.02 -14.55
N GLY A 27 -29.04 -13.03 -15.32
CA GLY A 27 -29.15 -14.43 -14.87
C GLY A 27 -30.42 -14.76 -14.07
N ASP A 28 -31.40 -13.84 -14.00
CA ASP A 28 -32.65 -14.04 -13.26
C ASP A 28 -33.74 -14.65 -14.14
N ARG A 29 -33.76 -15.98 -14.24
CA ARG A 29 -34.76 -16.72 -15.02
C ARG A 29 -36.19 -16.47 -14.56
N SER A 30 -36.40 -16.21 -13.27
CA SER A 30 -37.74 -15.97 -12.72
C SER A 30 -38.28 -14.64 -13.22
N ALA A 31 -37.47 -13.58 -13.14
CA ALA A 31 -37.82 -12.25 -13.63
C ALA A 31 -38.07 -12.25 -15.15
N VAL A 32 -37.25 -12.97 -15.93
CA VAL A 32 -37.44 -13.13 -17.38
C VAL A 32 -38.82 -13.75 -17.69
N ASN A 33 -39.14 -14.87 -17.04
CA ASN A 33 -40.41 -15.56 -17.25
C ASN A 33 -41.60 -14.67 -16.87
N HIS A 34 -41.49 -13.95 -15.75
CA HIS A 34 -42.53 -13.03 -15.29
C HIS A 34 -42.76 -11.91 -16.31
N GLN A 35 -41.69 -11.24 -16.74
CA GLN A 35 -41.77 -10.14 -17.71
C GLN A 35 -42.35 -10.62 -19.04
N LEU A 36 -42.02 -11.85 -19.48
CA LEU A 36 -42.55 -12.44 -20.69
C LEU A 36 -44.07 -12.63 -20.61
N VAL A 37 -44.58 -13.17 -19.49
CA VAL A 37 -46.03 -13.35 -19.26
C VAL A 37 -46.75 -12.01 -19.29
N VAL A 38 -46.20 -10.98 -18.64
CA VAL A 38 -46.75 -9.62 -18.65
C VAL A 38 -46.81 -9.05 -20.07
N VAL A 39 -45.73 -9.17 -20.84
CA VAL A 39 -45.67 -8.67 -22.23
C VAL A 39 -46.69 -9.40 -23.10
N VAL A 40 -46.81 -10.72 -22.99
CA VAL A 40 -47.81 -11.51 -23.74
C VAL A 40 -49.23 -11.09 -23.36
N GLY A 41 -49.52 -10.95 -22.06
CA GLY A 41 -50.82 -10.45 -21.58
C GLY A 41 -51.13 -9.04 -22.11
N GLY A 42 -50.13 -8.15 -22.13
CA GLY A 42 -50.22 -6.83 -22.74
C GLY A 42 -50.52 -6.87 -24.24
N VAL A 43 -49.87 -7.76 -25.00
CA VAL A 43 -50.11 -7.95 -26.44
C VAL A 43 -51.53 -8.47 -26.72
N LEU A 44 -52.03 -9.39 -25.89
CA LEU A 44 -53.41 -9.87 -25.98
C LEU A 44 -54.40 -8.71 -25.74
N LEU A 45 -54.18 -7.90 -24.70
CA LEU A 45 -55.00 -6.71 -24.43
C LEU A 45 -54.87 -5.65 -25.54
N PHE A 46 -53.70 -5.46 -26.13
CA PHE A 46 -53.48 -4.62 -27.29
C PHE A 46 -54.35 -5.08 -28.46
N ALA A 47 -54.38 -6.38 -28.77
CA ALA A 47 -55.20 -6.92 -29.86
C ALA A 47 -56.71 -6.70 -29.63
N VAL A 48 -57.15 -6.78 -28.38
CA VAL A 48 -58.54 -6.48 -27.98
C VAL A 48 -58.83 -4.98 -28.15
N LEU A 49 -57.99 -4.11 -27.59
CA LEU A 49 -58.20 -2.67 -27.62
C LEU A 49 -58.00 -2.05 -29.01
N LEU A 50 -57.21 -2.68 -29.88
CA LEU A 50 -57.05 -2.28 -31.29
C LEU A 50 -58.37 -2.42 -32.08
N ARG A 51 -59.27 -3.30 -31.63
CA ARG A 51 -60.61 -3.50 -32.22
C ARG A 51 -61.71 -2.72 -31.50
N TRP A 52 -61.36 -1.90 -30.51
CA TRP A 52 -62.32 -1.18 -29.70
C TRP A 52 -62.92 0.01 -30.44
N GLN A 53 -64.25 0.12 -30.45
CA GLN A 53 -64.94 1.22 -31.13
C GLN A 53 -64.87 2.53 -30.33
N THR A 54 -64.60 3.65 -31.01
CA THR A 54 -64.54 5.00 -30.40
C THR A 54 -65.78 5.42 -29.59
N ARG A 55 -66.97 4.87 -29.89
CA ARG A 55 -68.22 5.14 -29.13
C ARG A 55 -68.14 4.65 -27.68
N GLY A 56 -67.34 3.62 -27.40
CA GLY A 56 -67.15 3.05 -26.06
C GLY A 56 -66.08 3.76 -25.21
N LEU A 57 -65.37 4.76 -25.76
CA LEU A 57 -64.24 5.43 -25.07
C LEU A 57 -64.66 6.07 -23.74
N ARG A 58 -65.89 6.57 -23.65
CA ARG A 58 -66.43 7.17 -22.42
C ARG A 58 -66.53 6.16 -21.29
N TRP A 59 -67.17 5.02 -21.55
CA TRP A 59 -67.35 3.94 -20.59
C TRP A 59 -66.02 3.33 -20.18
N LEU A 60 -65.13 3.10 -21.15
CA LEU A 60 -63.79 2.57 -20.89
C LEU A 60 -62.99 3.51 -19.97
N GLY A 61 -62.95 4.81 -20.26
CA GLY A 61 -62.19 5.77 -19.46
C GLY A 61 -62.69 5.89 -18.03
N TRP A 62 -64.01 6.02 -17.82
CA TRP A 62 -64.58 6.07 -16.47
C TRP A 62 -64.47 4.73 -15.73
N GLY A 63 -64.57 3.60 -16.42
CA GLY A 63 -64.35 2.28 -15.85
C GLY A 63 -62.91 2.08 -15.38
N CYS A 64 -61.92 2.42 -16.21
CA CYS A 64 -60.51 2.39 -15.82
C CYS A 64 -60.22 3.34 -14.66
N TYR A 65 -60.80 4.55 -14.66
CA TYR A 65 -60.65 5.51 -13.57
C TYR A 65 -61.23 4.97 -12.26
N ALA A 66 -62.49 4.50 -12.26
CA ALA A 66 -63.13 3.96 -11.06
C ALA A 66 -62.39 2.73 -10.51
N LEU A 67 -61.98 1.81 -11.40
CA LEU A 67 -61.18 0.65 -11.02
C LEU A 67 -59.83 1.08 -10.44
N SER A 68 -59.15 2.06 -11.05
CA SER A 68 -57.86 2.54 -10.55
C SER A 68 -57.97 3.19 -9.17
N VAL A 69 -59.02 3.98 -8.91
CA VAL A 69 -59.27 4.58 -7.59
C VAL A 69 -59.57 3.50 -6.57
N ALA A 70 -60.41 2.52 -6.89
CA ALA A 70 -60.71 1.40 -6.00
C ALA A 70 -59.44 0.60 -5.65
N LEU A 71 -58.60 0.33 -6.65
CA LEU A 71 -57.32 -0.35 -6.44
C LEU A 71 -56.31 0.51 -5.65
N LEU A 72 -56.28 1.83 -5.85
CA LEU A 72 -55.44 2.72 -5.02
C LEU A 72 -55.90 2.72 -3.55
N VAL A 73 -57.20 2.74 -3.29
CA VAL A 73 -57.73 2.58 -1.92
C VAL A 73 -57.34 1.20 -1.35
N ALA A 74 -57.40 0.14 -2.16
CA ALA A 74 -56.98 -1.20 -1.74
C ALA A 74 -55.48 -1.29 -1.38
N VAL A 75 -54.61 -0.52 -2.05
CA VAL A 75 -53.18 -0.41 -1.70
C VAL A 75 -53.00 0.19 -0.31
N ASP A 76 -53.79 1.22 0.03
CA ASP A 76 -53.71 1.83 1.37
C ASP A 76 -54.09 0.84 2.48
N MET A 77 -55.06 -0.03 2.21
CA MET A 77 -55.52 -1.04 3.16
C MET A 77 -54.63 -2.29 3.24
N SER A 78 -54.04 -2.72 2.13
CA SER A 78 -53.42 -4.07 1.99
C SER A 78 -52.16 -4.12 1.14
N GLY A 79 -51.56 -2.97 0.83
CA GLY A 79 -50.40 -2.84 -0.04
C GLY A 79 -49.08 -3.27 0.62
N MET A 80 -48.16 -3.78 -0.19
CA MET A 80 -46.82 -4.15 0.24
C MET A 80 -45.90 -2.92 0.34
N THR A 81 -45.24 -2.77 1.49
CA THR A 81 -44.23 -1.73 1.71
C THR A 81 -42.86 -2.22 1.23
N VAL A 82 -42.32 -1.58 0.20
CA VAL A 82 -40.95 -1.83 -0.28
C VAL A 82 -40.16 -0.52 -0.18
N ARG A 83 -39.06 -0.54 0.58
CA ARG A 83 -38.18 0.62 0.81
C ARG A 83 -38.91 1.92 1.23
N GLY A 84 -39.92 1.77 2.08
CA GLY A 84 -40.65 2.89 2.66
C GLY A 84 -41.82 3.43 1.84
N ALA A 85 -42.18 2.82 0.70
CA ALA A 85 -43.38 3.17 -0.05
C ALA A 85 -44.32 1.97 -0.26
N GLN A 86 -45.63 2.22 -0.14
CA GLN A 86 -46.69 1.21 -0.34
C GLN A 86 -47.29 1.38 -1.74
N ARG A 87 -46.80 0.62 -2.72
CA ARG A 87 -47.19 0.83 -4.14
C ARG A 87 -47.79 -0.40 -4.84
N TRP A 88 -47.65 -1.58 -4.25
CA TRP A 88 -47.95 -2.85 -4.91
C TRP A 88 -48.99 -3.67 -4.18
N ILE A 89 -49.86 -4.35 -4.95
CA ILE A 89 -50.76 -5.40 -4.47
C ILE A 89 -50.22 -6.75 -4.96
N ALA A 90 -50.09 -7.72 -4.06
CA ALA A 90 -49.76 -9.09 -4.42
C ALA A 90 -51.01 -9.85 -4.88
N LEU A 91 -50.99 -10.36 -6.11
CA LEU A 91 -52.00 -11.23 -6.71
C LEU A 91 -51.36 -12.60 -6.97
N GLY A 92 -51.20 -13.39 -5.90
CA GLY A 92 -50.50 -14.68 -5.94
C GLY A 92 -49.03 -14.50 -6.30
N SER A 93 -48.60 -15.05 -7.44
CA SER A 93 -47.24 -14.89 -7.97
C SER A 93 -47.01 -13.59 -8.75
N PHE A 94 -48.03 -12.74 -8.88
CA PHE A 94 -47.96 -11.47 -9.61
C PHE A 94 -48.03 -10.27 -8.67
N THR A 95 -47.38 -9.18 -9.06
CA THR A 95 -47.51 -7.88 -8.37
C THR A 95 -48.12 -6.87 -9.33
N MET A 96 -49.23 -6.27 -8.94
CA MET A 96 -49.87 -5.19 -9.68
C MET A 96 -49.54 -3.87 -9.03
N GLN A 97 -49.24 -2.85 -9.83
CA GLN A 97 -49.07 -1.47 -9.37
C GLN A 97 -50.28 -0.65 -9.86
N PRO A 98 -51.29 -0.41 -8.99
CA PRO A 98 -52.52 0.28 -9.38
C PRO A 98 -52.31 1.67 -9.96
N SER A 99 -51.25 2.36 -9.55
CA SER A 99 -50.93 3.69 -10.04
C SER A 99 -50.61 3.74 -11.54
N GLU A 100 -50.17 2.63 -12.13
CA GLU A 100 -50.03 2.48 -13.59
C GLU A 100 -51.38 2.59 -14.31
N LEU A 101 -52.41 1.92 -13.77
CA LEU A 101 -53.77 2.03 -14.29
C LEU A 101 -54.37 3.41 -14.01
N ALA A 102 -54.01 4.04 -12.88
CA ALA A 102 -54.47 5.38 -12.52
C ALA A 102 -53.96 6.46 -13.49
N LYS A 103 -52.69 6.38 -13.93
CA LYS A 103 -52.14 7.26 -14.98
C LYS A 103 -52.99 7.22 -16.25
N LEU A 104 -53.40 6.03 -16.68
CA LEU A 104 -54.28 5.86 -17.84
C LEU A 104 -55.71 6.32 -17.59
N GLY A 105 -56.32 5.87 -16.48
CA GLY A 105 -57.71 6.16 -16.15
C GLY A 105 -57.93 7.67 -16.03
N LEU A 106 -57.03 8.37 -15.34
CA LEU A 106 -57.04 9.82 -15.24
C LEU A 106 -56.90 10.48 -16.62
N LEU A 107 -55.92 10.05 -17.42
CA LEU A 107 -55.69 10.56 -18.77
C LEU A 107 -56.92 10.43 -19.67
N LEU A 108 -57.57 9.26 -19.67
CA LEU A 108 -58.77 9.01 -20.48
C LEU A 108 -59.97 9.84 -20.02
N VAL A 109 -60.16 10.02 -18.71
CA VAL A 109 -61.25 10.88 -18.19
C VAL A 109 -60.97 12.36 -18.46
N LEU A 110 -59.73 12.83 -18.27
CA LEU A 110 -59.34 14.21 -18.60
C LEU A 110 -59.57 14.51 -20.08
N ALA A 111 -59.26 13.57 -20.97
CA ALA A 111 -59.52 13.71 -22.39
C ALA A 111 -61.02 13.95 -22.70
N GLN A 112 -61.92 13.27 -21.97
CA GLN A 112 -63.36 13.46 -22.10
C GLN A 112 -63.84 14.79 -21.51
N VAL A 113 -63.37 15.15 -20.32
CA VAL A 113 -63.75 16.39 -19.63
C VAL A 113 -63.32 17.61 -20.45
N LEU A 114 -62.07 17.64 -20.91
CA LEU A 114 -61.49 18.75 -21.66
C LEU A 114 -61.96 18.79 -23.11
N GLY A 115 -62.30 17.62 -23.67
CA GLY A 115 -62.89 17.48 -25.00
C GLY A 115 -64.39 17.81 -25.08
N SER A 116 -65.06 18.08 -23.95
CA SER A 116 -66.49 18.40 -23.88
C SER A 116 -66.82 19.83 -24.35
N ASP A 117 -68.09 20.09 -24.69
CA ASP A 117 -68.56 21.41 -25.13
C ASP A 117 -68.82 22.41 -23.98
N ARG A 118 -68.49 22.04 -22.73
CA ARG A 118 -68.66 22.90 -21.54
C ARG A 118 -67.85 24.20 -21.67
N ARG A 119 -68.19 25.26 -20.94
CA ARG A 119 -67.32 26.47 -20.87
C ARG A 119 -66.00 26.17 -20.14
N TRP A 120 -64.92 26.87 -20.50
CA TRP A 120 -63.58 26.61 -19.96
C TRP A 120 -63.47 26.61 -18.42
N PRO A 121 -64.20 27.43 -17.62
CA PRO A 121 -64.07 27.39 -16.16
C PRO A 121 -64.60 26.08 -15.59
N ARG A 122 -65.71 25.58 -16.15
CA ARG A 122 -66.28 24.28 -15.75
C ARG A 122 -65.37 23.13 -16.17
N ARG A 123 -64.72 23.21 -17.34
CA ARG A 123 -63.73 22.21 -17.76
C ARG A 123 -62.53 22.16 -16.79
N LEU A 124 -61.99 23.32 -16.43
CA LEU A 124 -60.88 23.44 -15.49
C LEU A 124 -61.25 22.88 -14.10
N ALA A 125 -62.38 23.32 -13.53
CA ALA A 125 -62.83 22.85 -12.23
C ALA A 125 -63.07 21.33 -12.20
N THR A 126 -63.77 20.78 -13.20
CA THR A 126 -64.00 19.32 -13.27
C THR A 126 -62.69 18.56 -13.48
N ALA A 127 -61.77 19.05 -14.31
CA ALA A 127 -60.48 18.41 -14.55
C ALA A 127 -59.61 18.36 -13.28
N LEU A 128 -59.56 19.46 -12.52
CA LEU A 128 -58.81 19.52 -11.26
C LEU A 128 -59.43 18.61 -10.19
N LEU A 129 -60.77 18.57 -10.07
CA LEU A 129 -61.44 17.68 -9.11
C LEU A 129 -61.19 16.20 -9.42
N VAL A 130 -61.27 15.80 -10.68
CA VAL A 130 -60.98 14.43 -11.11
C VAL A 130 -59.49 14.09 -10.95
N ALA A 131 -58.58 15.05 -11.14
CA ALA A 131 -57.15 14.81 -10.92
C ALA A 131 -56.79 14.72 -9.44
N ALA A 132 -57.42 15.55 -8.58
CA ALA A 132 -57.08 15.64 -7.17
C ALA A 132 -57.23 14.31 -6.41
N LEU A 133 -58.23 13.49 -6.76
CA LEU A 133 -58.49 12.23 -6.06
C LEU A 133 -57.35 11.20 -6.24
N PRO A 134 -56.98 10.73 -7.45
CA PRO A 134 -55.88 9.79 -7.61
C PRO A 134 -54.53 10.39 -7.21
N ILE A 135 -54.31 11.70 -7.41
CA ILE A 135 -53.07 12.37 -6.97
C ILE A 135 -52.97 12.34 -5.44
N GLY A 136 -54.05 12.65 -4.73
CA GLY A 136 -54.11 12.61 -3.27
C GLY A 136 -53.87 11.21 -2.72
N LEU A 137 -54.53 10.19 -3.29
CA LEU A 137 -54.33 8.80 -2.88
C LEU A 137 -52.87 8.33 -3.09
N VAL A 138 -52.24 8.70 -4.20
CA VAL A 138 -50.84 8.36 -4.49
C VAL A 138 -49.86 9.11 -3.56
N LEU A 139 -50.18 10.35 -3.18
CA LEU A 139 -49.40 11.10 -2.19
C LEU A 139 -49.46 10.47 -0.79
N VAL A 140 -50.61 9.91 -0.40
CA VAL A 140 -50.78 9.15 0.85
C VAL A 140 -49.97 7.85 0.86
N GLN A 141 -49.62 7.30 -0.31
CA GLN A 141 -48.86 6.06 -0.53
C GLN A 141 -47.32 6.22 -0.58
N PRO A 142 -46.77 7.26 0.07
CA PRO A 142 -45.44 7.83 -0.21
C PRO A 142 -44.86 7.71 -1.63
N ASP A 143 -45.66 7.84 -2.69
CA ASP A 143 -45.18 7.74 -4.08
C ASP A 143 -45.14 9.12 -4.78
N LEU A 144 -44.17 9.93 -4.37
CA LEU A 144 -43.93 11.26 -4.93
C LEU A 144 -43.72 11.23 -6.44
N SER A 145 -43.08 10.19 -6.95
CA SER A 145 -42.73 10.07 -8.37
C SER A 145 -43.95 9.90 -9.25
N THR A 146 -44.86 9.00 -8.87
CA THR A 146 -46.10 8.81 -9.60
C THR A 146 -47.04 10.00 -9.42
N ALA A 147 -47.08 10.62 -8.24
CA ALA A 147 -47.84 11.86 -8.02
C ALA A 147 -47.35 12.99 -8.93
N ALA A 148 -46.03 13.17 -9.07
CA ALA A 148 -45.43 14.16 -9.96
C ALA A 148 -45.79 13.88 -11.43
N VAL A 149 -45.74 12.61 -11.87
CA VAL A 149 -46.17 12.20 -13.22
C VAL A 149 -47.65 12.52 -13.45
N LEU A 150 -48.54 12.20 -12.51
CA LEU A 150 -49.98 12.49 -12.60
C LEU A 150 -50.27 14.01 -12.67
N CYS A 151 -49.57 14.81 -11.87
CA CYS A 151 -49.63 16.27 -11.91
C CYS A 151 -49.18 16.83 -13.26
N ALA A 152 -48.03 16.35 -13.77
CA ALA A 152 -47.48 16.80 -15.05
C ALA A 152 -48.35 16.39 -16.24
N VAL A 153 -48.92 15.18 -16.23
CA VAL A 153 -49.91 14.72 -17.22
C VAL A 153 -51.16 15.58 -17.16
N THR A 154 -51.67 15.89 -15.97
CA THR A 154 -52.84 16.76 -15.80
C THR A 154 -52.57 18.16 -16.36
N GLY A 155 -51.46 18.79 -15.99
CA GLY A 155 -51.06 20.10 -16.50
C GLY A 155 -50.92 20.11 -18.03
N THR A 156 -50.28 19.08 -18.59
CA THR A 156 -50.14 18.92 -20.04
C THR A 156 -51.50 18.78 -20.72
N MET A 157 -52.40 17.98 -20.15
CA MET A 157 -53.76 17.82 -20.66
C MET A 157 -54.55 19.13 -20.64
N LEU A 158 -54.42 19.96 -19.58
CA LEU A 158 -55.06 21.28 -19.51
C LEU A 158 -54.58 22.22 -20.63
N VAL A 159 -53.28 22.22 -20.92
CA VAL A 159 -52.70 22.99 -22.03
C VAL A 159 -53.20 22.47 -23.39
N LEU A 160 -53.21 21.15 -23.60
CA LEU A 160 -53.73 20.54 -24.82
C LEU A 160 -55.24 20.78 -25.00
N GLY A 161 -55.99 20.82 -23.89
CA GLY A 161 -57.42 21.11 -23.81
C GLY A 161 -57.80 22.58 -23.99
N ARG A 162 -56.83 23.46 -24.30
CA ARG A 162 -57.00 24.91 -24.52
C ARG A 162 -57.51 25.70 -23.31
N ILE A 163 -57.14 25.29 -22.10
CA ILE A 163 -57.32 26.16 -20.94
C ILE A 163 -56.38 27.37 -21.08
N PRO A 164 -56.85 28.62 -20.87
CA PRO A 164 -56.01 29.81 -20.98
C PRO A 164 -54.78 29.72 -20.07
N LEU A 165 -53.57 29.80 -20.63
CA LEU A 165 -52.33 29.62 -19.87
C LEU A 165 -52.20 30.63 -18.71
N ARG A 166 -52.72 31.85 -18.86
CA ARG A 166 -52.80 32.88 -17.81
C ARG A 166 -53.48 32.40 -16.51
N LEU A 167 -54.34 31.39 -16.59
CA LEU A 167 -55.02 30.81 -15.44
C LEU A 167 -54.26 29.65 -14.82
N LEU A 168 -53.32 29.07 -15.56
CA LEU A 168 -52.39 28.05 -15.07
C LEU A 168 -51.16 28.68 -14.42
N VAL A 169 -50.81 29.92 -14.78
CA VAL A 169 -49.68 30.67 -14.20
C VAL A 169 -49.78 30.79 -12.67
N PRO A 170 -50.91 31.16 -12.04
CA PRO A 170 -51.01 31.19 -10.59
C PRO A 170 -50.78 29.83 -9.93
N SER A 171 -51.26 28.73 -10.54
CA SER A 171 -51.03 27.37 -10.04
C SER A 171 -49.56 26.96 -10.19
N LEU A 172 -48.89 27.32 -11.28
CA LEU A 172 -47.46 27.09 -11.48
C LEU A 172 -46.62 27.89 -10.49
N VAL A 173 -46.96 29.17 -10.27
CA VAL A 173 -46.31 30.03 -9.28
C VAL A 173 -46.53 29.48 -7.87
N ALA A 174 -47.74 29.03 -7.54
CA ALA A 174 -48.02 28.39 -6.26
C ALA A 174 -47.20 27.10 -6.06
N ILE A 175 -47.08 26.25 -7.08
CA ILE A 175 -46.23 25.05 -7.03
C ILE A 175 -44.77 25.44 -6.80
N VAL A 176 -44.24 26.44 -7.53
CA VAL A 176 -42.85 26.90 -7.37
C VAL A 176 -42.61 27.52 -5.98
N LEU A 177 -43.56 28.27 -5.45
CA LEU A 177 -43.47 28.87 -4.11
C LEU A 177 -43.58 27.83 -2.98
N VAL A 178 -44.34 26.75 -3.19
CA VAL A 178 -44.50 25.64 -2.24
C VAL A 178 -43.33 24.65 -2.31
N LEU A 179 -42.65 24.54 -3.45
CA LEU A 179 -41.57 23.56 -3.69
C LEU A 179 -40.45 23.57 -2.63
N PRO A 180 -39.93 24.72 -2.15
CA PRO A 180 -38.91 24.75 -1.09
C PRO A 180 -39.43 24.19 0.25
N PHE A 181 -40.70 24.44 0.56
CA PHE A 181 -41.35 23.93 1.78
C PHE A 181 -41.75 22.45 1.65
N ALA A 182 -42.01 21.98 0.43
CA ALA A 182 -42.34 20.59 0.15
C ALA A 182 -41.22 19.62 0.54
N VAL A 183 -39.96 20.09 0.63
CA VAL A 183 -38.82 19.29 1.12
C VAL A 183 -39.04 18.80 2.56
N HIS A 184 -39.70 19.60 3.40
CA HIS A 184 -40.04 19.20 4.79
C HIS A 184 -41.19 18.18 4.87
N LEU A 185 -41.95 18.02 3.79
CA LEU A 185 -43.01 17.00 3.67
C LEU A 185 -42.47 15.68 3.10
N LEU A 186 -41.22 15.64 2.66
CA LEU A 186 -40.57 14.42 2.16
C LEU A 186 -40.23 13.46 3.29
N HIS A 187 -40.37 12.16 3.02
CA HIS A 187 -39.88 11.13 3.93
C HIS A 187 -38.34 11.14 4.01
N PRO A 188 -37.74 10.63 5.11
CA PRO A 188 -36.28 10.63 5.30
C PRO A 188 -35.50 10.06 4.09
N TYR A 189 -35.95 8.93 3.53
CA TYR A 189 -35.29 8.31 2.36
C TYR A 189 -35.33 9.19 1.09
N GLN A 190 -36.38 10.02 0.94
CA GLN A 190 -36.52 10.94 -0.20
C GLN A 190 -35.61 12.16 -0.03
N GLN A 191 -35.48 12.64 1.21
CA GLN A 191 -34.53 13.71 1.56
C GLN A 191 -33.09 13.26 1.33
N GLU A 192 -32.73 12.02 1.70
CA GLU A 192 -31.40 11.47 1.45
C GLU A 192 -31.06 11.43 -0.04
N ARG A 193 -31.99 10.99 -0.90
CA ARG A 193 -31.79 10.98 -2.37
C ARG A 193 -31.63 12.39 -2.95
N LEU A 194 -32.45 13.34 -2.50
CA LEU A 194 -32.39 14.73 -2.95
C LEU A 194 -31.09 15.41 -2.49
N ASN A 195 -30.71 15.21 -1.23
CA ASN A 195 -29.48 15.77 -0.66
C ASN A 195 -28.24 15.19 -1.33
N ALA A 196 -28.19 13.87 -1.56
CA ALA A 196 -27.08 13.24 -2.27
C ALA A 196 -26.92 13.80 -3.69
N PHE A 197 -28.02 14.02 -4.41
CA PHE A 197 -27.99 14.67 -5.73
C PHE A 197 -27.52 16.13 -5.66
N LEU A 198 -28.07 16.95 -4.76
CA LEU A 198 -27.75 18.38 -4.66
C LEU A 198 -26.32 18.65 -4.16
N SER A 199 -25.82 17.80 -3.25
CA SER A 199 -24.46 17.90 -2.72
C SER A 199 -23.41 17.25 -3.63
N GLY A 200 -23.84 16.42 -4.59
CA GLY A 200 -22.94 15.56 -5.35
C GLY A 200 -22.19 14.56 -4.46
N SER A 201 -22.81 14.07 -3.38
CA SER A 201 -22.12 13.20 -2.42
C SER A 201 -21.72 11.87 -3.06
N THR A 202 -20.48 11.46 -2.82
CA THR A 202 -19.92 10.17 -3.24
C THR A 202 -19.79 9.22 -2.04
N ASP A 203 -20.76 9.26 -1.13
CA ASP A 203 -20.73 8.46 0.09
C ASP A 203 -20.54 6.97 -0.25
N ALA A 204 -19.75 6.27 0.58
CA ALA A 204 -19.42 4.86 0.35
C ALA A 204 -20.62 3.90 0.41
N SER A 205 -21.78 4.39 0.83
CA SER A 205 -23.06 3.67 0.87
C SER A 205 -24.23 4.65 0.77
N GLY A 206 -25.38 4.20 0.25
CA GLY A 206 -26.60 5.00 0.19
C GLY A 206 -26.85 5.65 -1.18
N PRO A 207 -27.67 6.72 -1.25
CA PRO A 207 -28.08 7.31 -2.53
C PRO A 207 -26.94 7.90 -3.38
N GLY A 208 -25.92 8.49 -2.74
CA GLY A 208 -24.73 9.02 -3.43
C GLY A 208 -23.91 7.91 -4.12
N TRP A 209 -23.77 6.76 -3.44
CA TRP A 209 -23.16 5.57 -4.02
C TRP A 209 -23.90 5.12 -5.29
N ALA A 210 -25.24 5.05 -5.27
CA ALA A 210 -26.03 4.64 -6.43
C ALA A 210 -25.80 5.55 -7.65
N ILE A 211 -25.66 6.86 -7.43
CA ILE A 211 -25.34 7.84 -8.48
C ILE A 211 -23.96 7.57 -9.08
N GLN A 212 -22.95 7.33 -8.25
CA GLN A 212 -21.61 6.99 -8.74
C GLN A 212 -21.61 5.67 -9.53
N GLN A 213 -22.35 4.66 -9.08
CA GLN A 213 -22.39 3.35 -9.74
C GLN A 213 -23.08 3.39 -11.11
N MET A 214 -24.13 4.20 -11.31
CA MET A 214 -24.72 4.36 -12.63
C MET A 214 -23.79 5.11 -13.60
N HIS A 215 -23.02 6.10 -13.13
CA HIS A 215 -21.99 6.76 -13.96
C HIS A 215 -20.89 5.79 -14.35
N ILE A 216 -20.42 4.96 -13.42
CA ILE A 216 -19.47 3.88 -13.68
C ILE A 216 -20.05 2.89 -14.70
N ALA A 217 -21.30 2.45 -14.53
CA ALA A 217 -21.95 1.51 -15.43
C ALA A 217 -22.06 2.06 -16.87
N VAL A 218 -22.50 3.31 -17.00
CA VAL A 218 -22.56 4.02 -18.29
C VAL A 218 -21.16 4.18 -18.88
N ALA A 219 -20.17 4.56 -18.09
CA ALA A 219 -18.78 4.72 -18.54
C ALA A 219 -18.16 3.38 -18.99
N TRP A 220 -18.42 2.31 -18.26
CA TRP A 220 -17.85 0.98 -18.49
C TRP A 220 -18.40 0.30 -19.74
N GLY A 221 -19.68 0.52 -20.06
CA GLY A 221 -20.34 -0.09 -21.20
C GLY A 221 -19.80 0.32 -22.58
N GLY A 222 -19.10 1.45 -22.69
CA GLY A 222 -18.55 1.92 -23.97
C GLY A 222 -19.60 2.00 -25.10
N LEU A 223 -19.16 1.74 -26.34
CA LEU A 223 -20.01 1.82 -27.53
C LEU A 223 -21.00 0.65 -27.66
N THR A 224 -20.49 -0.57 -27.49
CA THR A 224 -21.18 -1.83 -27.82
C THR A 224 -21.55 -2.66 -26.59
N GLY A 225 -21.15 -2.25 -25.39
CA GLY A 225 -21.40 -2.95 -24.14
C GLY A 225 -20.16 -3.60 -23.55
N GLY A 226 -20.26 -4.01 -22.28
CA GLY A 226 -19.19 -4.65 -21.54
C GLY A 226 -19.01 -6.15 -21.82
N ALA A 227 -19.78 -6.78 -22.72
CA ALA A 227 -19.82 -8.24 -22.87
C ALA A 227 -18.44 -8.92 -23.13
N GLU A 228 -17.49 -8.21 -23.74
CA GLU A 228 -16.12 -8.71 -23.97
C GLU A 228 -15.21 -8.60 -22.74
N ASP A 229 -15.58 -7.76 -21.76
CA ASP A 229 -14.83 -7.55 -20.53
C ASP A 229 -15.15 -8.65 -19.50
N PRO A 230 -14.16 -9.43 -19.03
CA PRO A 230 -14.39 -10.47 -18.03
C PRO A 230 -14.95 -9.93 -16.70
N LEU A 231 -14.79 -8.63 -16.42
CA LEU A 231 -15.29 -7.98 -15.21
C LEU A 231 -16.70 -7.40 -15.36
N HIS A 232 -17.29 -7.42 -16.56
CA HIS A 232 -18.62 -6.85 -16.81
C HIS A 232 -19.69 -7.36 -15.83
N ARG A 233 -19.72 -8.67 -15.57
CA ARG A 233 -20.65 -9.24 -14.58
C ARG A 233 -20.43 -8.67 -13.17
N LEU A 234 -19.18 -8.39 -12.80
CA LEU A 234 -18.84 -7.84 -11.50
C LEU A 234 -19.26 -6.36 -11.41
N VAL A 235 -18.96 -5.56 -12.42
CA VAL A 235 -19.38 -4.15 -12.49
C VAL A 235 -20.89 -4.04 -12.37
N GLY A 236 -21.62 -4.87 -13.10
CA GLY A 236 -23.08 -4.93 -12.98
C GLY A 236 -23.58 -5.26 -11.57
N LEU A 237 -22.83 -5.99 -10.72
CA LEU A 237 -23.25 -6.29 -9.34
C LEU A 237 -23.15 -5.06 -8.42
N TYR A 238 -22.35 -4.05 -8.80
CA TYR A 238 -22.26 -2.79 -8.09
C TYR A 238 -23.40 -1.83 -8.47
N LEU A 239 -24.14 -2.06 -9.56
CA LEU A 239 -25.28 -1.22 -9.95
C LEU A 239 -26.55 -1.63 -9.16
N PRO A 240 -27.05 -0.81 -8.20
CA PRO A 240 -28.29 -1.12 -7.50
C PRO A 240 -29.50 -1.06 -8.44
N ASP A 241 -30.56 -1.82 -8.15
CA ASP A 241 -31.85 -1.76 -8.86
C ASP A 241 -31.76 -1.79 -10.40
N ARG A 242 -30.74 -2.44 -10.94
CA ARG A 242 -30.42 -2.55 -12.38
C ARG A 242 -31.49 -3.22 -13.25
N HIS A 243 -32.52 -3.79 -12.63
CA HIS A 243 -33.68 -4.37 -13.32
C HIS A 243 -34.87 -3.40 -13.38
N THR A 244 -35.00 -2.43 -12.46
CA THR A 244 -36.14 -1.52 -12.34
C THR A 244 -35.72 -0.06 -12.62
N ASP A 245 -35.36 0.69 -11.59
CA ASP A 245 -35.10 2.14 -11.62
C ASP A 245 -33.87 2.47 -12.48
N LEU A 246 -32.84 1.62 -12.42
CA LEU A 246 -31.57 1.80 -13.14
C LEU A 246 -31.43 0.86 -14.36
N ALA A 247 -32.56 0.43 -14.92
CA ALA A 247 -32.57 -0.48 -16.07
C ALA A 247 -31.95 0.13 -17.34
N PHE A 248 -32.07 1.43 -17.55
CA PHE A 248 -31.45 2.09 -18.71
C PHE A 248 -29.92 2.11 -18.57
N ALA A 249 -29.39 2.45 -17.39
CA ALA A 249 -27.96 2.37 -17.11
C ALA A 249 -27.44 0.92 -17.26
N SER A 250 -28.21 -0.08 -16.83
CA SER A 250 -27.91 -1.51 -17.04
C SER A 250 -27.85 -1.89 -18.53
N ILE A 251 -28.77 -1.37 -19.35
CA ILE A 251 -28.73 -1.58 -20.82
C ILE A 251 -27.50 -0.95 -21.44
N VAL A 252 -27.14 0.27 -21.03
CA VAL A 252 -25.93 0.94 -21.54
C VAL A 252 -24.68 0.20 -21.10
N GLU A 253 -24.66 -0.35 -19.90
CA GLU A 253 -23.56 -1.15 -19.39
C GLU A 253 -23.39 -2.47 -20.18
N GLN A 254 -24.49 -3.14 -20.53
CA GLN A 254 -24.48 -4.43 -21.25
C GLN A 254 -24.35 -4.34 -22.76
N TYR A 255 -24.99 -3.35 -23.38
CA TYR A 255 -25.13 -3.22 -24.84
C TYR A 255 -24.59 -1.88 -25.35
N GLY A 256 -23.97 -1.09 -24.47
CA GLY A 256 -23.30 0.16 -24.80
C GLY A 256 -24.27 1.30 -25.08
N ILE A 257 -23.69 2.43 -25.48
CA ILE A 257 -24.46 3.59 -25.95
C ILE A 257 -25.35 3.21 -27.14
N LEU A 258 -24.96 2.23 -27.97
CA LEU A 258 -25.80 1.74 -29.06
C LEU A 258 -27.11 1.12 -28.55
N GLY A 259 -27.04 0.26 -27.52
CA GLY A 259 -28.24 -0.30 -26.88
C GLY A 259 -29.13 0.77 -26.25
N GLY A 260 -28.53 1.72 -25.52
CA GLY A 260 -29.25 2.86 -24.95
C GLY A 260 -29.89 3.76 -26.01
N SER A 261 -29.17 4.06 -27.10
CA SER A 261 -29.65 4.86 -28.23
C SER A 261 -30.78 4.17 -28.98
N LEU A 262 -30.71 2.85 -29.13
CA LEU A 262 -31.78 2.04 -29.71
C LEU A 262 -33.05 2.11 -28.84
N ALA A 263 -32.93 2.02 -27.52
CA ALA A 263 -34.06 2.18 -26.61
C ALA A 263 -34.69 3.59 -26.71
N VAL A 264 -33.86 4.63 -26.69
CA VAL A 264 -34.31 6.02 -26.85
C VAL A 264 -34.99 6.24 -28.21
N ALA A 265 -34.42 5.71 -29.30
CA ALA A 265 -34.98 5.82 -30.64
C ALA A 265 -36.33 5.10 -30.76
N ALA A 266 -36.46 3.89 -30.19
CA ALA A 266 -37.73 3.16 -30.16
C ALA A 266 -38.80 3.93 -29.37
N ALA A 267 -38.45 4.50 -28.21
CA ALA A 267 -39.35 5.35 -27.44
C ALA A 267 -39.79 6.60 -28.22
N ALA A 268 -38.87 7.28 -28.91
CA ALA A 268 -39.18 8.43 -29.75
C ALA A 268 -40.13 8.07 -30.92
N VAL A 269 -39.96 6.89 -31.53
CA VAL A 269 -40.88 6.37 -32.54
C VAL A 269 -42.27 6.16 -31.94
N LEU A 270 -42.41 5.55 -30.76
CA LEU A 270 -43.71 5.36 -30.10
C LEU A 270 -44.44 6.69 -29.86
N VAL A 271 -43.72 7.67 -29.30
CA VAL A 271 -44.25 9.02 -29.09
C VAL A 271 -44.70 9.64 -30.41
N TRP A 272 -43.87 9.55 -31.46
CA TRP A 272 -44.22 10.09 -32.77
C TRP A 272 -45.45 9.43 -33.39
N ARG A 273 -45.60 8.10 -33.24
CA ARG A 273 -46.79 7.36 -33.69
C ARG A 273 -48.05 7.74 -32.91
N ALA A 274 -47.95 7.91 -31.59
CA ALA A 274 -49.06 8.40 -30.77
C ALA A 274 -49.47 9.84 -31.11
N VAL A 275 -48.50 10.73 -31.37
CA VAL A 275 -48.77 12.09 -31.87
C VAL A 275 -49.44 12.04 -33.25
N ARG A 276 -49.01 11.14 -34.15
CA ARG A 276 -49.67 10.95 -35.45
C ARG A 276 -51.10 10.45 -35.30
N ALA A 277 -51.37 9.53 -34.38
CA ALA A 277 -52.72 9.03 -34.09
C ALA A 277 -53.64 10.15 -33.58
N SER A 278 -53.15 11.04 -32.71
CA SER A 278 -53.95 12.17 -32.20
C SER A 278 -54.42 13.13 -33.29
N ARG A 279 -53.64 13.32 -34.36
CA ARG A 279 -53.99 14.17 -35.52
C ARG A 279 -55.01 13.53 -36.45
N ARG A 280 -55.13 12.20 -36.39
CA ARG A 280 -56.04 11.42 -37.24
C ARG A 280 -57.39 11.21 -36.57
N ALA A 281 -57.41 11.18 -35.24
CA ALA A 281 -58.61 10.95 -34.45
C ALA A 281 -59.79 11.85 -34.83
N MET A 282 -60.99 11.26 -34.83
CA MET A 282 -62.23 11.91 -35.28
C MET A 282 -62.79 12.91 -34.25
N SER A 283 -62.76 12.57 -32.96
CA SER A 283 -63.37 13.36 -31.89
C SER A 283 -62.32 14.08 -31.04
N ARG A 284 -62.69 15.25 -30.47
CA ARG A 284 -61.81 15.99 -29.55
C ARG A 284 -61.35 15.13 -28.36
N PRO A 285 -62.22 14.34 -27.69
CA PRO A 285 -61.78 13.41 -26.66
C PRO A 285 -60.80 12.34 -27.15
N ALA A 286 -61.01 11.74 -28.33
CA ALA A 286 -60.10 10.73 -28.88
C ALA A 286 -58.73 11.33 -29.23
N ALA A 287 -58.72 12.54 -29.81
CA ALA A 287 -57.49 13.27 -30.11
C ALA A 287 -56.71 13.64 -28.84
N LEU A 288 -57.40 14.10 -27.79
CA LEU A 288 -56.79 14.41 -26.49
C LEU A 288 -56.27 13.17 -25.77
N ALA A 289 -56.96 12.03 -25.87
CA ALA A 289 -56.49 10.77 -25.29
C ALA A 289 -55.18 10.29 -25.94
N ALA A 290 -55.11 10.27 -27.28
CA ALA A 290 -53.90 9.92 -28.00
C ALA A 290 -52.74 10.91 -27.77
N ALA A 291 -53.04 12.21 -27.69
CA ALA A 291 -52.05 13.24 -27.39
C ALA A 291 -51.54 13.16 -25.93
N GLY A 292 -52.43 12.88 -24.99
CA GLY A 292 -52.10 12.65 -23.58
C GLY A 292 -51.21 11.43 -23.39
N PHE A 293 -51.47 10.33 -24.11
CA PHE A 293 -50.62 9.13 -24.04
C PHE A 293 -49.22 9.40 -24.57
N ALA A 294 -49.11 10.13 -25.69
CA ALA A 294 -47.81 10.57 -26.19
C ALA A 294 -47.04 11.40 -25.16
N ALA A 295 -47.71 12.31 -24.45
CA ALA A 295 -47.12 13.12 -23.40
C ALA A 295 -46.68 12.29 -22.18
N LEU A 296 -47.50 11.34 -21.74
CA LEU A 296 -47.19 10.43 -20.63
C LEU A 296 -45.91 9.62 -20.91
N VAL A 297 -45.86 8.92 -22.05
CA VAL A 297 -44.68 8.11 -22.43
C VAL A 297 -43.44 8.99 -22.59
N SER A 298 -43.58 10.17 -23.19
CA SER A 298 -42.46 11.12 -23.34
C SER A 298 -41.89 11.53 -21.98
N LEU A 299 -42.76 11.87 -21.03
CA LEU A 299 -42.37 12.31 -19.70
C LEU A 299 -41.64 11.20 -18.94
N GLU A 300 -42.18 9.98 -18.95
CA GLU A 300 -41.60 8.83 -18.25
C GLU A 300 -40.23 8.46 -18.82
N VAL A 301 -40.08 8.43 -20.15
CA VAL A 301 -38.80 8.16 -20.81
C VAL A 301 -37.77 9.23 -20.48
N VAL A 302 -38.14 10.52 -20.57
CA VAL A 302 -37.23 11.63 -20.24
C VAL A 302 -36.79 11.58 -18.79
N VAL A 303 -37.72 11.42 -17.84
CA VAL A 303 -37.41 11.37 -16.41
C VAL A 303 -36.57 10.14 -16.07
N SER A 304 -36.89 8.97 -16.66
CA SER A 304 -36.13 7.74 -16.43
C SER A 304 -34.71 7.83 -16.97
N VAL A 305 -34.52 8.28 -18.22
CA VAL A 305 -33.18 8.47 -18.81
C VAL A 305 -32.39 9.53 -18.03
N ALA A 306 -33.01 10.67 -17.70
CA ALA A 306 -32.36 11.71 -16.90
C ALA A 306 -31.90 11.17 -15.54
N GLY A 307 -32.73 10.38 -14.86
CA GLY A 307 -32.40 9.77 -13.58
C GLY A 307 -31.26 8.77 -13.68
N ASN A 308 -31.25 7.93 -14.74
CA ASN A 308 -30.20 6.95 -15.00
C ASN A 308 -28.85 7.57 -15.40
N LEU A 309 -28.86 8.82 -15.86
CA LEU A 309 -27.66 9.61 -16.16
C LEU A 309 -27.27 10.55 -15.01
N GLY A 310 -28.07 10.61 -13.93
CA GLY A 310 -27.81 11.49 -12.78
C GLY A 310 -28.03 12.96 -13.05
N LEU A 311 -28.86 13.29 -14.05
CA LEU A 311 -29.26 14.67 -14.36
C LEU A 311 -30.42 15.14 -13.46
N VAL A 312 -31.15 14.21 -12.85
CA VAL A 312 -32.20 14.46 -11.85
C VAL A 312 -32.11 13.39 -10.75
N PRO A 313 -32.63 13.64 -9.53
CA PRO A 313 -32.71 12.61 -8.49
C PRO A 313 -33.46 11.38 -8.99
N THR A 314 -32.98 10.18 -8.65
CA THR A 314 -33.65 8.91 -9.01
C THR A 314 -35.01 8.83 -8.32
N ALA A 315 -36.05 9.21 -9.04
CA ALA A 315 -37.42 9.28 -8.53
C ALA A 315 -38.12 7.91 -8.48
N GLY A 316 -37.58 6.87 -9.12
CA GLY A 316 -38.25 5.57 -9.24
C GLY A 316 -39.32 5.54 -10.33
N VAL A 317 -39.16 6.37 -11.37
CA VAL A 317 -39.98 6.31 -12.59
C VAL A 317 -39.36 5.28 -13.54
N PRO A 318 -40.01 4.12 -13.76
CA PRO A 318 -39.48 3.08 -14.62
C PRO A 318 -39.48 3.53 -16.09
N PHE A 319 -38.52 3.05 -16.87
CA PHE A 319 -38.51 3.26 -18.31
C PHE A 319 -39.67 2.44 -18.93
N PRO A 320 -40.62 3.06 -19.65
CA PRO A 320 -41.77 2.34 -20.18
C PRO A 320 -41.36 1.18 -21.09
N LEU A 321 -41.89 -0.02 -20.81
CA LEU A 321 -41.66 -1.27 -21.55
C LEU A 321 -40.25 -1.89 -21.41
N LEU A 322 -39.25 -1.15 -20.94
CA LEU A 322 -37.87 -1.61 -20.79
C LEU A 322 -37.54 -2.03 -19.36
N SER A 323 -37.93 -1.24 -18.37
CA SER A 323 -37.75 -1.58 -16.96
C SER A 323 -38.62 -2.78 -16.59
N TYR A 324 -38.08 -3.67 -15.75
CA TYR A 324 -38.88 -4.68 -15.07
C TYR A 324 -39.90 -3.99 -14.18
N GLY A 325 -41.17 -4.35 -14.33
CA GLY A 325 -42.24 -3.71 -13.58
C GLY A 325 -43.57 -4.38 -13.88
N GLY A 326 -44.10 -5.07 -12.87
CA GLY A 326 -45.29 -5.92 -12.89
C GLY A 326 -46.29 -5.64 -14.02
N THR A 327 -47.37 -4.90 -13.78
CA THR A 327 -48.41 -4.63 -14.80
C THR A 327 -48.12 -3.41 -15.68
N ALA A 328 -47.06 -2.64 -15.41
CA ALA A 328 -46.76 -1.38 -16.09
C ALA A 328 -46.55 -1.56 -17.59
N ALA A 329 -45.74 -2.56 -17.98
CA ALA A 329 -45.50 -2.85 -19.39
C ALA A 329 -46.79 -3.26 -20.11
N ALA A 330 -47.60 -4.13 -19.49
CA ALA A 330 -48.88 -4.58 -20.05
C ALA A 330 -49.86 -3.40 -20.28
N VAL A 331 -49.95 -2.49 -19.31
CA VAL A 331 -50.80 -1.29 -19.33
C VAL A 331 -50.39 -0.35 -20.48
N HIS A 332 -49.09 -0.13 -20.71
CA HIS A 332 -48.59 0.68 -21.82
C HIS A 332 -48.82 0.02 -23.19
N ILE A 333 -48.59 -1.28 -23.31
CA ILE A 333 -48.86 -2.04 -24.55
C ILE A 333 -50.35 -1.99 -24.87
N ALA A 334 -51.22 -2.28 -23.89
CA ALA A 334 -52.67 -2.23 -24.06
C ALA A 334 -53.14 -0.84 -24.52
N THR A 335 -52.64 0.22 -23.90
CA THR A 335 -53.03 1.61 -24.23
C THR A 335 -52.60 2.01 -25.63
N LEU A 336 -51.43 1.57 -26.08
CA LEU A 336 -50.99 1.82 -27.45
C LEU A 336 -52.00 1.24 -28.46
N GLY A 337 -52.57 0.06 -28.18
CA GLY A 337 -53.62 -0.56 -29.00
C GLY A 337 -54.85 0.33 -29.11
N LEU A 338 -55.32 0.86 -27.98
CA LEU A 338 -56.40 1.85 -27.95
C LEU A 338 -56.04 3.12 -28.74
N VAL A 339 -54.85 3.69 -28.55
CA VAL A 339 -54.41 4.92 -29.23
C VAL A 339 -54.35 4.74 -30.75
N LEU A 340 -53.88 3.59 -31.23
CA LEU A 340 -53.87 3.27 -32.66
C LEU A 340 -55.30 3.09 -33.20
N ALA A 341 -56.20 2.44 -32.45
CA ALA A 341 -57.62 2.33 -32.82
C ALA A 341 -58.30 3.70 -32.96
N LEU A 342 -58.08 4.59 -31.98
CA LEU A 342 -58.59 5.97 -32.01
C LEU A 342 -58.12 6.76 -33.24
N GLY A 343 -56.90 6.51 -33.71
CA GLY A 343 -56.35 7.12 -34.91
C GLY A 343 -56.93 6.53 -36.21
N ALA A 344 -57.11 5.21 -36.27
CA ALA A 344 -57.62 4.50 -37.45
C ALA A 344 -59.11 4.80 -37.72
N ASP A 345 -59.94 4.90 -36.66
CA ASP A 345 -61.36 5.27 -36.75
C ASP A 345 -61.57 6.63 -37.45
N GLY A 346 -60.59 7.54 -37.36
CA GLY A 346 -60.66 8.84 -38.03
C GLY A 346 -60.25 8.83 -39.51
N GLU A 347 -59.54 7.83 -39.99
CA GLU A 347 -59.17 7.71 -41.42
C GLU A 347 -60.28 7.06 -42.26
N THR A 348 -60.99 6.08 -41.71
CA THR A 348 -62.10 5.38 -42.40
C THR A 348 -63.30 6.28 -42.66
N HIS A 349 -63.60 7.23 -41.77
CA HIS A 349 -64.75 8.14 -41.88
C HIS A 349 -64.48 9.46 -42.63
N ARG A 350 -63.22 9.78 -42.99
CA ARG A 350 -62.88 10.99 -43.77
C ARG A 350 -63.35 10.96 -45.23
N LEU A 351 -63.72 9.78 -45.74
CA LEU A 351 -64.24 9.62 -47.11
C LEU A 351 -65.65 10.21 -47.30
N TRP A 352 -66.36 10.59 -46.22
CA TRP A 352 -67.78 10.97 -46.27
C TRP A 352 -68.18 12.24 -45.47
N GLY A 353 -67.26 13.20 -45.25
CA GLY A 353 -67.68 14.51 -44.69
C GLY A 353 -66.56 15.53 -44.46
N ARG A 354 -66.78 16.78 -44.89
CA ARG A 354 -66.01 17.95 -44.45
C ARG A 354 -66.58 18.44 -43.12
N LEU A 355 -65.87 18.21 -42.02
CA LEU A 355 -66.15 18.87 -40.73
C LEU A 355 -64.95 19.73 -40.34
N GLY A 356 -65.19 21.03 -40.25
CA GLY A 356 -64.29 22.00 -39.64
C GLY A 356 -64.20 21.73 -38.14
N LEU A 357 -63.22 20.93 -37.73
CA LEU A 357 -62.86 20.78 -36.33
C LEU A 357 -61.55 21.53 -36.11
N ASP A 358 -61.56 22.52 -35.21
CA ASP A 358 -60.33 23.11 -34.67
C ASP A 358 -59.45 22.00 -34.09
N ALA A 359 -58.56 21.44 -34.90
CA ALA A 359 -57.70 20.33 -34.53
C ALA A 359 -56.84 20.72 -33.32
N VAL A 360 -56.60 19.77 -32.40
CA VAL A 360 -55.60 19.90 -31.32
C VAL A 360 -54.33 20.51 -31.93
N ARG A 361 -53.77 21.58 -31.34
CA ARG A 361 -52.70 22.39 -31.97
C ARG A 361 -51.57 21.47 -32.48
N PRO A 362 -51.51 21.16 -33.79
CA PRO A 362 -50.56 20.17 -34.28
C PRO A 362 -49.14 20.71 -34.17
N ARG A 363 -48.99 22.05 -34.16
CA ARG A 363 -47.75 22.77 -33.93
C ARG A 363 -47.22 22.55 -32.51
N LEU A 364 -48.02 22.73 -31.45
CA LEU A 364 -47.57 22.53 -30.06
C LEU A 364 -47.16 21.09 -29.76
N LEU A 365 -47.94 20.11 -30.23
CA LEU A 365 -47.60 18.70 -30.10
C LEU A 365 -46.34 18.33 -30.90
N ARG A 366 -46.18 18.89 -32.10
CA ARG A 366 -44.95 18.69 -32.89
C ARG A 366 -43.74 19.29 -32.19
N THR A 367 -43.86 20.53 -31.69
CA THR A 367 -42.76 21.22 -31.01
C THR A 367 -42.41 20.51 -29.71
N ALA A 368 -43.39 20.03 -28.95
CA ALA A 368 -43.15 19.25 -27.72
C ALA A 368 -42.45 17.91 -28.02
N ALA A 369 -42.91 17.17 -29.03
CA ALA A 369 -42.26 15.92 -29.44
C ALA A 369 -40.84 16.14 -29.98
N VAL A 370 -40.62 17.20 -30.76
CA VAL A 370 -39.28 17.59 -31.25
C VAL A 370 -38.38 18.02 -30.09
N ALA A 371 -38.90 18.80 -29.13
CA ALA A 371 -38.15 19.20 -27.95
C ALA A 371 -37.77 18.01 -27.07
N ALA A 372 -38.70 17.07 -26.83
CA ALA A 372 -38.42 15.83 -26.09
C ALA A 372 -37.38 14.97 -26.82
N THR A 373 -37.49 14.85 -28.15
CA THR A 373 -36.50 14.11 -28.96
C THR A 373 -35.12 14.79 -28.89
N GLY A 374 -35.05 16.12 -28.99
CA GLY A 374 -33.81 16.88 -28.84
C GLY A 374 -33.19 16.75 -27.45
N LEU A 375 -34.02 16.74 -26.40
CA LEU A 375 -33.58 16.50 -25.02
C LEU A 375 -32.99 15.09 -24.85
N LEU A 376 -33.68 14.07 -25.37
CA LEU A 376 -33.19 12.69 -25.34
C LEU A 376 -31.90 12.50 -26.16
N ALA A 377 -31.79 13.16 -27.32
CA ALA A 377 -30.54 13.17 -28.10
C ALA A 377 -29.41 13.87 -27.34
N GLY A 378 -29.71 14.98 -26.64
CA GLY A 378 -28.77 15.65 -25.75
C GLY A 378 -28.32 14.75 -24.60
N MET A 379 -29.22 13.93 -24.03
CA MET A 379 -28.90 12.95 -22.99
C MET A 379 -28.01 11.81 -23.50
N VAL A 380 -28.23 11.33 -24.74
CA VAL A 380 -27.30 10.40 -25.40
C VAL A 380 -25.93 11.06 -25.59
N GLY A 381 -25.90 12.33 -26.00
CA GLY A 381 -24.68 13.13 -26.09
C GLY A 381 -23.98 13.31 -24.74
N PHE A 382 -24.74 13.48 -23.65
CA PHE A 382 -24.20 13.52 -22.30
C PHE A 382 -23.60 12.17 -21.88
N ALA A 383 -24.27 11.05 -22.16
CA ALA A 383 -23.72 9.71 -21.90
C ALA A 383 -22.41 9.48 -22.66
N TRP A 384 -22.34 9.94 -23.92
CA TRP A 384 -21.12 9.94 -24.72
C TRP A 384 -20.02 10.81 -24.12
N GLN A 385 -20.36 12.02 -23.67
CA GLN A 385 -19.43 12.91 -23.01
C GLN A 385 -18.90 12.30 -21.71
N LEU A 386 -19.76 11.65 -20.91
CA LEU A 386 -19.37 10.97 -19.68
C LEU A 386 -18.34 9.87 -19.98
N GLN A 387 -18.58 9.06 -21.01
CA GLN A 387 -17.63 8.03 -21.45
C GLN A 387 -16.30 8.59 -21.93
N THR A 388 -16.33 9.64 -22.76
CA THR A 388 -15.12 10.16 -23.41
C THR A 388 -14.30 11.09 -22.51
N ALA A 389 -14.94 11.89 -21.66
CA ALA A 389 -14.28 12.85 -20.80
C ALA A 389 -13.89 12.27 -19.43
N GLN A 390 -14.71 11.37 -18.86
CA GLN A 390 -14.52 10.84 -17.51
C GLN A 390 -14.34 9.32 -17.45
N GLY A 391 -14.37 8.61 -18.58
CA GLY A 391 -14.38 7.16 -18.61
C GLY A 391 -13.16 6.50 -17.97
N SER A 392 -11.95 7.04 -18.15
CA SER A 392 -10.74 6.51 -17.52
C SER A 392 -10.77 6.66 -16.00
N GLN A 393 -11.19 7.82 -15.51
CA GLN A 393 -11.31 8.08 -14.08
C GLN A 393 -12.37 7.18 -13.43
N LEU A 394 -13.56 7.10 -14.02
CA LEU A 394 -14.65 6.24 -13.52
C LEU A 394 -14.25 4.75 -13.53
N ARG A 395 -13.45 4.32 -14.52
CA ARG A 395 -12.91 2.95 -14.59
C ARG A 395 -11.90 2.69 -13.48
N GLU A 396 -11.03 3.64 -13.17
CA GLU A 396 -10.09 3.53 -12.04
C GLU A 396 -10.82 3.52 -10.69
N GLU A 397 -11.83 4.39 -10.52
CA GLU A 397 -12.69 4.40 -9.34
C GLU A 397 -13.37 3.03 -9.15
N ALA A 398 -13.98 2.49 -10.20
CA ALA A 398 -14.59 1.16 -10.16
C ALA A 398 -13.58 0.06 -9.80
N LEU A 399 -12.38 0.05 -10.41
CA LEU A 399 -11.32 -0.89 -10.07
C LEU A 399 -10.88 -0.76 -8.60
N SER A 400 -10.79 0.46 -8.06
CA SER A 400 -10.42 0.70 -6.66
C SER A 400 -11.45 0.11 -5.68
N GLN A 401 -12.74 0.14 -6.05
CA GLN A 401 -13.83 -0.44 -5.26
C GLN A 401 -13.80 -1.97 -5.31
N MET A 402 -13.50 -2.53 -6.48
CA MET A 402 -13.56 -3.96 -6.77
C MET A 402 -12.28 -4.71 -6.36
N LEU A 403 -11.13 -4.06 -6.29
CA LEU A 403 -9.86 -4.71 -5.99
C LEU A 403 -9.59 -4.75 -4.48
N ARG A 404 -9.19 -5.92 -4.00
CA ARG A 404 -8.56 -6.08 -2.68
C ARG A 404 -7.22 -6.76 -2.86
N CYS A 405 -6.15 -6.12 -2.41
CA CYS A 405 -4.80 -6.62 -2.61
C CYS A 405 -4.18 -7.08 -1.29
N THR A 406 -3.54 -8.25 -1.34
CA THR A 406 -2.70 -8.78 -0.27
C THR A 406 -1.24 -8.57 -0.64
N ARG A 407 -0.44 -8.11 0.33
CA ARG A 407 1.00 -7.93 0.18
C ARG A 407 1.70 -9.26 -0.08
N VAL A 408 2.67 -9.24 -0.98
CA VAL A 408 3.58 -10.36 -1.23
C VAL A 408 4.99 -9.89 -0.88
N ALA A 409 5.51 -10.35 0.26
CA ALA A 409 6.81 -9.90 0.77
C ALA A 409 7.94 -10.20 -0.22
N ALA A 410 8.87 -9.26 -0.35
CA ALA A 410 10.11 -9.48 -1.08
C ALA A 410 11.09 -10.33 -0.28
N ALA A 411 11.83 -11.18 -1.01
CA ALA A 411 13.00 -11.81 -0.45
C ALA A 411 14.08 -10.76 -0.18
N ARG A 412 14.68 -10.83 0.99
CA ARG A 412 15.78 -9.99 1.39
C ARG A 412 17.05 -10.41 0.63
N GLY A 413 17.94 -9.45 0.38
CA GLY A 413 19.27 -9.72 -0.16
C GLY A 413 20.12 -10.49 0.85
N ASP A 414 20.99 -11.37 0.37
CA ASP A 414 21.91 -12.10 1.24
C ASP A 414 23.05 -11.18 1.70
N ILE A 415 23.68 -11.48 2.83
CA ILE A 415 24.96 -10.89 3.24
C ILE A 415 26.01 -12.00 3.10
N THR A 416 27.10 -11.72 2.39
CA THR A 416 28.21 -12.67 2.21
C THR A 416 29.51 -12.08 2.73
N ASP A 417 30.46 -12.94 3.08
CA ASP A 417 31.86 -12.55 3.25
C ASP A 417 32.45 -12.09 1.90
N ARG A 418 33.72 -11.69 1.93
CA ARG A 418 34.45 -11.22 0.74
C ARG A 418 34.57 -12.27 -0.39
N HIS A 419 34.49 -13.55 -0.05
CA HIS A 419 34.60 -14.69 -0.97
C HIS A 419 33.24 -15.16 -1.51
N GLY A 420 32.14 -14.67 -0.93
CA GLY A 420 30.78 -15.08 -1.30
C GLY A 420 30.19 -16.14 -0.38
N THR A 421 30.88 -16.53 0.71
CA THR A 421 30.35 -17.39 1.75
C THR A 421 29.16 -16.70 2.42
N PRO A 422 27.98 -17.32 2.49
CA PRO A 422 26.82 -16.66 3.09
C PRO A 422 26.92 -16.51 4.60
N LEU A 423 26.68 -15.29 5.08
CA LEU A 423 26.67 -14.90 6.50
C LEU A 423 25.24 -14.60 7.00
N ALA A 424 24.39 -14.09 6.11
CA ALA A 424 22.96 -13.98 6.34
C ALA A 424 22.20 -14.33 5.06
N LEU A 425 21.26 -15.26 5.16
CA LEU A 425 20.52 -15.81 4.03
C LEU A 425 19.03 -15.61 4.23
N ASP A 426 18.31 -15.43 3.14
CA ASP A 426 16.87 -15.56 3.16
C ASP A 426 16.44 -16.96 2.68
N ALA A 427 16.02 -17.82 3.60
CA ALA A 427 15.68 -19.20 3.29
C ALA A 427 14.42 -19.24 2.40
N ARG A 428 14.57 -19.77 1.18
CA ARG A 428 13.51 -19.78 0.17
C ARG A 428 12.62 -21.01 0.31
N GLN A 429 11.48 -20.85 0.97
CA GLN A 429 10.33 -21.73 0.74
C GLN A 429 9.32 -21.00 -0.14
N ASP A 430 8.45 -21.77 -0.79
CA ASP A 430 7.31 -21.26 -1.53
C ASP A 430 6.06 -21.52 -0.71
N ARG A 431 5.42 -20.46 -0.21
CA ARG A 431 4.11 -20.50 0.43
C ARG A 431 3.04 -20.63 -0.64
N VAL A 432 2.26 -21.69 -0.55
CA VAL A 432 1.05 -21.87 -1.36
C VAL A 432 -0.10 -21.22 -0.62
N ALA A 433 -0.64 -20.15 -1.19
CA ALA A 433 -1.79 -19.42 -0.69
C ALA A 433 -3.00 -19.61 -1.59
N VAL A 434 -4.18 -19.61 -0.99
CA VAL A 434 -5.43 -19.94 -1.67
C VAL A 434 -6.51 -18.92 -1.33
N VAL A 435 -7.31 -18.56 -2.34
CA VAL A 435 -8.58 -17.85 -2.22
C VAL A 435 -9.70 -18.89 -2.28
N PRO A 436 -10.20 -19.39 -1.13
CA PRO A 436 -11.03 -20.61 -1.13
C PRO A 436 -12.37 -20.47 -1.85
N ALA A 437 -12.87 -19.24 -2.03
CA ALA A 437 -14.07 -18.96 -2.81
C ALA A 437 -13.92 -19.27 -4.31
N LEU A 438 -12.69 -19.32 -4.83
CA LEU A 438 -12.38 -19.48 -6.26
C LEU A 438 -11.90 -20.88 -6.63
N VAL A 439 -11.84 -21.80 -5.66
CA VAL A 439 -11.35 -23.17 -5.89
C VAL A 439 -12.52 -24.13 -6.00
N ASP A 440 -12.61 -24.84 -7.12
CA ASP A 440 -13.64 -25.85 -7.35
C ASP A 440 -13.24 -27.21 -6.76
N ALA A 441 -14.23 -28.09 -6.56
CA ALA A 441 -14.03 -29.40 -5.94
C ALA A 441 -13.02 -30.30 -6.68
N GLY A 442 -12.89 -30.15 -8.00
CA GLY A 442 -11.92 -30.87 -8.83
C GLY A 442 -10.49 -30.33 -8.73
N ASP A 443 -10.33 -29.04 -8.41
CA ASP A 443 -9.00 -28.44 -8.21
C ASP A 443 -8.41 -28.82 -6.85
N VAL A 444 -9.26 -29.09 -5.86
CA VAL A 444 -8.82 -29.48 -4.51
C VAL A 444 -8.04 -30.79 -4.51
N SER A 445 -8.42 -31.77 -5.33
CA SER A 445 -7.69 -33.05 -5.44
C SER A 445 -6.30 -32.87 -6.04
N THR A 446 -6.21 -32.07 -7.11
CA THR A 446 -4.92 -31.71 -7.74
C THR A 446 -4.02 -30.94 -6.77
N LEU A 447 -4.57 -29.96 -6.06
CA LEU A 447 -3.85 -29.19 -5.05
C LEU A 447 -3.37 -30.09 -3.89
N ALA A 448 -4.21 -31.00 -3.41
CA ALA A 448 -3.87 -31.96 -2.37
C ALA A 448 -2.69 -32.86 -2.78
N ALA A 449 -2.71 -33.40 -4.01
CA ALA A 449 -1.64 -34.21 -4.55
C ALA A 449 -0.31 -33.44 -4.66
N LEU A 450 -0.34 -32.20 -5.18
CA LEU A 450 0.86 -31.37 -5.35
C LEU A 450 1.46 -30.91 -4.02
N THR A 451 0.62 -30.65 -3.03
CA THR A 451 1.04 -30.18 -1.69
C THR A 451 1.32 -31.32 -0.71
N ALA A 452 1.14 -32.58 -1.13
CA ALA A 452 1.22 -33.77 -0.28
C ALA A 452 0.34 -33.67 0.98
N ARG A 453 -0.85 -33.07 0.88
CA ARG A 453 -1.81 -32.95 1.99
C ARG A 453 -3.01 -33.89 1.79
N PRO A 454 -3.60 -34.43 2.88
CA PRO A 454 -4.84 -35.18 2.77
C PRO A 454 -5.98 -34.31 2.21
N GLU A 455 -6.61 -34.76 1.14
CA GLU A 455 -7.66 -34.01 0.43
C GLU A 455 -8.85 -33.68 1.35
N SER A 456 -9.29 -34.64 2.18
CA SER A 456 -10.39 -34.44 3.13
C SER A 456 -10.10 -33.35 4.17
N GLY A 457 -8.83 -33.22 4.58
CA GLY A 457 -8.37 -32.15 5.46
C GLY A 457 -8.37 -30.79 4.74
N LEU A 458 -7.89 -30.75 3.50
CA LEU A 458 -7.84 -29.54 2.69
C LEU A 458 -9.25 -29.02 2.35
N ARG A 459 -10.18 -29.88 1.94
CA ARG A 459 -11.59 -29.51 1.70
C ARG A 459 -12.23 -28.86 2.92
N ARG A 460 -11.98 -29.40 4.13
CA ARG A 460 -12.50 -28.85 5.39
C ARG A 460 -11.90 -27.48 5.72
N LEU A 461 -10.59 -27.33 5.52
CA LEU A 461 -9.87 -26.08 5.74
C LEU A 461 -10.38 -24.97 4.81
N LEU A 462 -10.55 -25.27 3.52
CA LEU A 462 -11.07 -24.32 2.52
C LEU A 462 -12.52 -23.91 2.82
N ARG A 463 -13.38 -24.87 3.17
CA ARG A 463 -14.78 -24.60 3.53
C ARG A 463 -14.92 -23.68 4.74
N ARG A 464 -14.12 -23.90 5.80
CA ARG A 464 -14.16 -23.08 7.03
C ARG A 464 -13.67 -21.65 6.79
N ASN A 465 -12.81 -21.45 5.81
CA ASN A 465 -12.15 -20.17 5.53
C ASN A 465 -12.59 -19.58 4.18
N ARG A 466 -13.84 -19.80 3.77
CA ARG A 466 -14.40 -19.40 2.46
C ARG A 466 -14.18 -17.92 2.12
N ALA A 467 -14.15 -17.03 3.11
CA ALA A 467 -13.94 -15.59 2.94
C ALA A 467 -12.46 -15.14 2.91
N SER A 468 -11.52 -16.05 3.17
CA SER A 468 -10.09 -15.72 3.16
C SER A 468 -9.60 -15.39 1.74
N ARG A 469 -8.62 -14.49 1.64
CA ARG A 469 -8.04 -14.01 0.37
C ARG A 469 -6.60 -14.50 0.17
N ASP A 470 -6.02 -15.12 1.19
CA ASP A 470 -4.60 -15.46 1.25
C ASP A 470 -4.32 -16.63 2.21
N LEU A 471 -5.25 -17.59 2.26
CA LEU A 471 -5.16 -18.73 3.15
C LEU A 471 -3.94 -19.59 2.81
N THR A 472 -2.95 -19.60 3.70
CA THR A 472 -1.79 -20.48 3.56
C THR A 472 -2.21 -21.94 3.74
N VAL A 473 -1.93 -22.77 2.73
CA VAL A 473 -2.23 -24.21 2.77
C VAL A 473 -0.99 -25.08 2.87
N ALA A 474 0.19 -24.58 2.45
CA ALA A 474 1.46 -25.29 2.57
C ALA A 474 2.65 -24.31 2.43
N SER A 475 3.79 -24.65 3.02
CA SER A 475 5.11 -24.07 2.69
C SER A 475 5.98 -25.18 2.14
N LEU A 476 6.44 -25.03 0.90
CA LEU A 476 7.04 -26.11 0.09
C LEU A 476 8.42 -25.71 -0.43
N PRO A 477 9.28 -26.67 -0.81
CA PRO A 477 10.49 -26.37 -1.56
C PRO A 477 10.16 -25.66 -2.89
N PRO A 478 11.00 -24.73 -3.38
CA PRO A 478 10.74 -23.99 -4.62
C PRO A 478 10.50 -24.87 -5.85
N ALA A 479 11.11 -26.07 -5.91
CA ALA A 479 10.87 -27.02 -6.99
C ALA A 479 9.41 -27.50 -7.03
N VAL A 480 8.78 -27.72 -5.87
CA VAL A 480 7.37 -28.10 -5.76
C VAL A 480 6.46 -26.90 -6.00
N GLY A 481 6.79 -25.73 -5.45
CA GLY A 481 6.04 -24.49 -5.67
C GLY A 481 5.98 -24.10 -7.16
N ARG A 482 7.04 -24.32 -7.93
CA ARG A 482 7.02 -24.17 -9.41
C ARG A 482 5.99 -25.09 -10.08
N ARG A 483 5.86 -26.35 -9.64
CA ARG A 483 4.84 -27.28 -10.16
C ARG A 483 3.43 -26.82 -9.83
N VAL A 484 3.20 -26.32 -8.62
CA VAL A 484 1.89 -25.73 -8.22
C VAL A 484 1.54 -24.53 -9.10
N ARG A 485 2.50 -23.62 -9.34
CA ARG A 485 2.30 -22.47 -10.22
C ARG A 485 2.03 -22.89 -11.68
N ALA A 486 2.71 -23.92 -12.16
CA ALA A 486 2.53 -24.45 -13.52
C ALA A 486 1.15 -25.10 -13.73
N ALA A 487 0.53 -25.62 -12.67
CA ALA A 487 -0.81 -26.20 -12.72
C ALA A 487 -1.93 -25.18 -12.96
N ARG A 488 -1.67 -23.87 -12.76
CA ARG A 488 -2.61 -22.75 -13.00
C ARG A 488 -4.00 -22.96 -12.36
N LEU A 489 -4.03 -23.56 -11.16
CA LEU A 489 -5.26 -23.81 -10.44
C LEU A 489 -5.97 -22.49 -10.07
N PRO A 490 -7.28 -22.35 -10.36
CA PRO A 490 -8.06 -21.18 -9.96
C PRO A 490 -7.93 -20.89 -8.47
N GLY A 491 -7.77 -19.61 -8.11
CA GLY A 491 -7.67 -19.19 -6.70
C GLY A 491 -6.37 -19.60 -5.99
N VAL A 492 -5.44 -20.30 -6.62
CA VAL A 492 -4.17 -20.74 -6.01
C VAL A 492 -3.03 -19.88 -6.52
N PHE A 493 -2.23 -19.33 -5.61
CA PHE A 493 -1.05 -18.56 -5.95
C PHE A 493 0.12 -18.93 -5.04
N VAL A 494 1.32 -18.88 -5.61
CA VAL A 494 2.55 -19.27 -4.92
C VAL A 494 3.40 -18.04 -4.70
N VAL A 495 3.73 -17.77 -3.45
CA VAL A 495 4.54 -16.62 -3.05
C VAL A 495 5.80 -17.07 -2.32
N PRO A 496 6.91 -16.34 -2.46
CA PRO A 496 8.08 -16.58 -1.62
C PRO A 496 7.70 -16.48 -0.13
N ASP A 497 8.11 -17.48 0.64
CA ASP A 497 8.07 -17.51 2.10
C ASP A 497 9.51 -17.38 2.59
N THR A 498 9.79 -16.27 3.25
CA THR A 498 11.16 -15.80 3.49
C THR A 498 11.44 -15.76 4.99
N HIS A 499 12.45 -16.51 5.39
CA HIS A 499 12.93 -16.55 6.77
C HIS A 499 14.42 -16.23 6.80
N ARG A 500 14.76 -15.14 7.51
CA ARG A 500 16.15 -14.74 7.69
C ARG A 500 16.90 -15.76 8.54
N ARG A 501 18.04 -16.23 8.06
CA ARG A 501 18.92 -17.21 8.73
C ARG A 501 20.34 -16.67 8.84
N TYR A 502 20.95 -16.89 9.99
CA TYR A 502 22.33 -16.56 10.31
C TYR A 502 23.10 -17.85 10.61
N PRO A 503 23.90 -18.39 9.67
CA PRO A 503 24.59 -19.67 9.87
C PRO A 503 25.56 -19.65 11.06
N ASP A 504 26.27 -18.54 11.25
CA ASP A 504 27.37 -18.41 12.22
C ASP A 504 26.94 -17.89 13.61
N GLY A 505 25.66 -17.55 13.80
CA GLY A 505 25.10 -17.17 15.10
C GLY A 505 25.89 -16.08 15.83
N ASP A 506 26.43 -16.44 17.00
CA ASP A 506 27.14 -15.54 17.92
C ASP A 506 28.57 -15.18 17.50
N VAL A 507 29.14 -15.80 16.47
CA VAL A 507 30.44 -15.37 15.90
C VAL A 507 30.35 -13.97 15.28
N LEU A 508 29.17 -13.61 14.76
CA LEU A 508 28.93 -12.38 14.01
C LEU A 508 27.69 -11.60 14.52
N GLY A 509 27.15 -11.94 15.69
CA GLY A 509 25.91 -11.39 16.22
C GLY A 509 25.84 -9.85 16.22
N PRO A 510 26.73 -9.16 16.96
CA PRO A 510 26.79 -7.70 17.01
C PRO A 510 27.07 -7.05 15.65
N VAL A 511 27.94 -7.66 14.83
CA VAL A 511 28.33 -7.14 13.50
C VAL A 511 27.17 -7.24 12.51
N LEU A 512 26.58 -8.41 12.30
CA LEU A 512 25.47 -8.60 11.36
C LEU A 512 24.17 -7.98 11.90
N GLY A 513 23.93 -8.12 13.20
CA GLY A 513 22.67 -7.77 13.82
C GLY A 513 21.57 -8.77 13.49
N TRP A 514 20.33 -8.25 13.39
CA TRP A 514 19.14 -9.06 13.15
C TRP A 514 18.04 -8.28 12.41
N THR A 515 17.04 -9.00 11.91
CA THR A 515 15.85 -8.45 11.25
C THR A 515 14.62 -8.65 12.14
N GLY A 516 13.75 -7.64 12.22
CA GLY A 516 12.52 -7.70 13.00
C GLY A 516 11.37 -6.97 12.34
N VAL A 517 10.18 -7.08 12.93
CA VAL A 517 9.02 -6.30 12.49
C VAL A 517 9.31 -4.81 12.73
N ALA A 518 8.98 -3.98 11.74
CA ALA A 518 9.15 -2.54 11.81
C ALA A 518 8.34 -1.97 12.98
N THR A 519 9.00 -1.12 13.77
CA THR A 519 8.38 -0.39 14.87
C THR A 519 8.00 1.03 14.40
N PRO A 520 7.27 1.83 15.20
CA PRO A 520 6.99 3.22 14.85
C PRO A 520 8.24 4.02 14.47
N VAL A 521 9.40 3.71 15.07
CA VAL A 521 10.68 4.35 14.73
C VAL A 521 11.08 4.12 13.26
N GLU A 522 10.98 2.89 12.76
CA GLU A 522 11.29 2.63 11.35
C GLU A 522 10.20 3.13 10.41
N MET A 523 8.94 3.14 10.84
CA MET A 523 7.84 3.66 10.04
C MET A 523 7.89 5.19 9.92
N GLU A 524 8.41 5.90 10.92
CA GLU A 524 8.69 7.34 10.81
C GLU A 524 9.85 7.60 9.83
N ARG A 525 10.91 6.78 9.90
CA ARG A 525 12.04 6.87 8.96
C ARG A 525 11.65 6.50 7.53
N TRP A 526 10.70 5.58 7.37
CA TRP A 526 10.23 5.06 6.09
C TRP A 526 8.68 5.00 6.08
N PRO A 527 7.99 6.13 5.81
CA PRO A 527 6.53 6.24 5.91
C PRO A 527 5.74 5.25 5.05
N ASP A 528 6.33 4.84 3.92
CA ASP A 528 5.71 3.89 2.98
C ASP A 528 5.83 2.42 3.42
N LEU A 529 6.44 2.15 4.58
CA LEU A 529 6.53 0.78 5.09
C LEU A 529 5.15 0.22 5.44
N PRO A 530 4.76 -0.92 4.86
CA PRO A 530 3.52 -1.57 5.25
C PRO A 530 3.61 -2.11 6.67
N LEU A 531 2.47 -2.10 7.38
CA LEU A 531 2.35 -2.74 8.70
C LEU A 531 2.86 -4.18 8.65
N GLY A 532 3.65 -4.56 9.65
CA GLY A 532 4.24 -5.90 9.73
C GLY A 532 5.43 -6.13 8.80
N ALA A 533 5.99 -5.10 8.14
CA ALA A 533 7.22 -5.24 7.35
C ALA A 533 8.40 -5.70 8.20
N LEU A 534 9.21 -6.59 7.63
CA LEU A 534 10.50 -6.97 8.23
C LEU A 534 11.58 -6.00 7.76
N VAL A 535 12.31 -5.44 8.72
CA VAL A 535 13.40 -4.48 8.54
C VAL A 535 14.61 -4.90 9.36
N GLY A 536 15.80 -4.45 8.96
CA GLY A 536 17.01 -4.58 9.77
C GLY A 536 16.92 -3.73 11.04
N ARG A 537 17.24 -4.33 12.18
CA ARG A 537 17.02 -3.75 13.52
C ARG A 537 18.31 -3.54 14.32
N ALA A 538 19.41 -4.18 13.91
CA ALA A 538 20.73 -3.99 14.48
C ALA A 538 21.82 -4.25 13.43
N GLY A 539 23.07 -3.90 13.75
CA GLY A 539 24.26 -4.22 12.94
C GLY A 539 24.15 -3.81 11.46
N LEU A 540 24.81 -4.58 10.60
CA LEU A 540 24.79 -4.39 9.15
C LEU A 540 23.41 -4.59 8.53
N GLU A 541 22.54 -5.41 9.14
CA GLU A 541 21.14 -5.53 8.71
C GLU A 541 20.41 -4.19 8.73
N GLN A 542 20.63 -3.39 9.78
CA GLN A 542 20.01 -2.05 9.93
C GLN A 542 20.65 -1.02 9.00
N VAL A 543 22.00 -0.99 8.93
CA VAL A 543 22.74 -0.01 8.13
C VAL A 543 22.42 -0.18 6.64
N TYR A 544 22.39 -1.42 6.17
CA TYR A 544 22.17 -1.75 4.76
C TYR A 544 20.73 -2.19 4.44
N ASP A 545 19.77 -1.93 5.33
CA ASP A 545 18.36 -2.26 5.12
C ASP A 545 17.81 -1.79 3.76
N PRO A 546 18.09 -0.57 3.27
CA PRO A 546 17.59 -0.11 1.97
C PRO A 546 18.10 -0.95 0.78
N ILE A 547 19.30 -1.52 0.89
CA ILE A 547 19.88 -2.40 -0.14
C ILE A 547 19.27 -3.82 -0.03
N LEU A 548 19.10 -4.28 1.21
CA LEU A 548 18.72 -5.66 1.53
C LEU A 548 17.21 -5.89 1.42
N ARG A 549 16.34 -4.94 1.77
CA ARG A 549 14.89 -5.15 1.97
C ARG A 549 14.10 -5.55 0.71
N GLY A 550 14.57 -5.16 -0.48
CA GLY A 550 13.84 -5.39 -1.73
C GLY A 550 12.56 -4.55 -1.83
N THR A 551 11.72 -4.87 -2.81
CA THR A 551 10.45 -4.17 -3.05
C THR A 551 9.32 -5.18 -3.10
N ASP A 552 8.35 -5.04 -2.20
CA ASP A 552 7.23 -5.96 -2.09
C ASP A 552 6.35 -5.96 -3.35
N GLY A 553 5.76 -7.11 -3.62
CA GLY A 553 4.74 -7.31 -4.62
C GLY A 553 3.33 -7.28 -4.01
N ARG A 554 2.34 -7.57 -4.84
CA ARG A 554 0.94 -7.69 -4.41
C ARG A 554 0.19 -8.72 -5.25
N GLN A 555 -0.71 -9.45 -4.60
CA GLN A 555 -1.71 -10.28 -5.25
C GLN A 555 -3.07 -9.64 -4.99
N CYS A 556 -3.75 -9.20 -6.05
CA CYS A 556 -5.09 -8.66 -5.93
C CYS A 556 -6.16 -9.70 -6.25
N VAL A 557 -7.34 -9.51 -5.68
CA VAL A 557 -8.56 -10.28 -5.98
C VAL A 557 -9.68 -9.29 -6.23
N TYR A 558 -10.54 -9.61 -7.19
CA TYR A 558 -11.77 -8.88 -7.44
C TYR A 558 -12.85 -9.37 -6.48
N VAL A 559 -13.55 -8.44 -5.82
CA VAL A 559 -14.58 -8.73 -4.81
C VAL A 559 -15.92 -8.09 -5.18
N THR A 560 -17.02 -8.70 -4.73
CA THR A 560 -18.36 -8.11 -4.80
C THR A 560 -18.51 -6.91 -3.85
N PRO A 561 -19.61 -6.13 -3.93
CA PRO A 561 -19.94 -5.13 -2.91
C PRO A 561 -19.99 -5.70 -1.49
N ALA A 562 -20.37 -6.97 -1.33
CA ALA A 562 -20.37 -7.70 -0.06
C ALA A 562 -18.97 -8.19 0.37
N GLY A 563 -17.91 -7.90 -0.39
CA GLY A 563 -16.53 -8.30 -0.11
C GLY A 563 -16.20 -9.75 -0.45
N THR A 564 -17.08 -10.47 -1.15
CA THR A 564 -16.86 -11.88 -1.52
C THR A 564 -15.93 -11.96 -2.73
N PRO A 565 -14.82 -12.72 -2.69
CA PRO A 565 -13.94 -12.87 -3.86
C PRO A 565 -14.65 -13.56 -5.03
N MET A 566 -14.51 -13.00 -6.25
CA MET A 566 -15.09 -13.53 -7.49
C MET A 566 -14.07 -13.94 -8.55
N ALA A 567 -12.93 -13.27 -8.61
CA ALA A 567 -11.89 -13.58 -9.57
C ALA A 567 -10.51 -13.18 -9.05
N MET A 568 -9.47 -13.83 -9.57
CA MET A 568 -8.10 -13.38 -9.35
C MET A 568 -7.88 -12.05 -10.08
N GLY A 569 -7.24 -11.11 -9.39
CA GLY A 569 -6.85 -9.82 -9.94
C GLY A 569 -5.39 -9.77 -10.37
N PRO A 570 -4.90 -8.58 -10.76
CA PRO A 570 -3.52 -8.38 -11.17
C PRO A 570 -2.53 -8.85 -10.09
N TYR A 571 -1.44 -9.49 -10.55
CA TYR A 571 -0.31 -9.88 -9.71
C TYR A 571 0.91 -9.03 -10.07
N THR A 572 1.51 -8.41 -9.07
CA THR A 572 2.80 -7.73 -9.20
C THR A 572 3.83 -8.57 -8.43
N PRO A 573 4.82 -9.18 -9.11
CA PRO A 573 5.83 -9.99 -8.43
C PRO A 573 6.72 -9.12 -7.53
N PRO A 574 7.10 -9.61 -6.34
CA PRO A 574 8.07 -8.92 -5.51
C PRO A 574 9.45 -8.91 -6.17
N ARG A 575 10.23 -7.86 -5.93
CA ARG A 575 11.63 -7.75 -6.34
C ARG A 575 12.53 -8.00 -5.15
N ARG A 576 13.40 -9.01 -5.27
CA ARG A 576 14.37 -9.36 -4.22
C ARG A 576 15.33 -8.19 -3.97
N GLY A 577 15.75 -8.02 -2.72
CA GLY A 577 16.84 -7.11 -2.36
C GLY A 577 18.20 -7.58 -2.87
N ARG A 578 19.16 -6.66 -2.93
CA ARG A 578 20.48 -6.95 -3.52
C ARG A 578 21.39 -7.61 -2.49
N THR A 579 22.22 -8.53 -2.95
CA THR A 579 23.24 -9.15 -2.08
C THR A 579 24.29 -8.12 -1.66
N LEU A 580 24.57 -8.03 -0.36
CA LEU A 580 25.68 -7.27 0.22
C LEU A 580 26.89 -8.18 0.38
N ARG A 581 28.05 -7.75 -0.11
CA ARG A 581 29.33 -8.40 0.12
C ARG A 581 30.13 -7.59 1.11
N LEU A 582 30.68 -8.25 2.12
CA LEU A 582 31.51 -7.63 3.14
C LEU A 582 33.01 -7.73 2.79
N THR A 583 33.83 -6.97 3.50
CA THR A 583 35.30 -7.04 3.53
C THR A 583 35.81 -8.17 4.43
N LEU A 584 34.96 -8.62 5.35
CA LEU A 584 35.25 -9.72 6.28
C LEU A 584 35.63 -11.01 5.56
N ASP A 585 36.60 -11.71 6.12
CA ASP A 585 36.93 -13.10 5.82
C ASP A 585 36.42 -14.00 6.95
N LEU A 586 35.56 -14.97 6.64
CA LEU A 586 34.93 -15.80 7.67
C LEU A 586 35.93 -16.73 8.38
N GLY A 587 36.96 -17.21 7.69
CA GLY A 587 38.00 -18.06 8.28
C GLY A 587 38.81 -17.31 9.32
N LEU A 588 39.29 -16.12 8.95
CA LEU A 588 39.99 -15.20 9.84
C LEU A 588 39.10 -14.73 11.00
N GLN A 589 37.83 -14.42 10.73
CA GLN A 589 36.86 -14.06 11.78
C GLN A 589 36.74 -15.16 12.84
N ARG A 590 36.57 -16.42 12.40
CA ARG A 590 36.45 -17.57 13.32
C ARG A 590 37.75 -17.79 14.11
N ARG A 591 38.91 -17.62 13.48
CA ARG A 591 40.20 -17.70 14.16
C ARG A 591 40.31 -16.63 15.24
N LEU A 592 40.11 -15.36 14.88
CA LEU A 592 40.17 -14.24 15.82
C LEU A 592 39.21 -14.42 16.99
N THR A 593 37.99 -14.87 16.68
CA THR A 593 36.96 -15.16 17.68
C THR A 593 37.40 -16.26 18.65
N ALA A 594 37.94 -17.37 18.12
CA ALA A 594 38.40 -18.49 18.95
C ALA A 594 39.59 -18.11 19.84
N ASP A 595 40.52 -17.30 19.31
CA ASP A 595 41.67 -16.78 20.07
C ASP A 595 41.18 -15.85 21.20
N LEU A 596 40.20 -14.98 20.94
CA LEU A 596 39.60 -14.10 21.95
C LEU A 596 38.80 -14.86 23.00
N ASP A 597 37.99 -15.84 22.59
CA ASP A 597 37.28 -16.74 23.51
C ASP A 597 38.27 -17.52 24.39
N ALA A 598 39.46 -17.87 23.88
CA ALA A 598 40.44 -18.61 24.65
C ALA A 598 41.05 -17.82 25.81
N VAL A 599 41.16 -16.50 25.69
CA VAL A 599 41.73 -15.64 26.74
C VAL A 599 40.68 -15.11 27.73
N LEU A 600 39.39 -15.18 27.36
CA LEU A 600 38.27 -14.85 28.25
C LEU A 600 37.76 -16.06 29.07
N ARG A 601 38.29 -17.26 28.80
CA ARG A 601 38.02 -18.43 29.65
C ARG A 601 38.74 -18.28 30.99
N ASP A 602 38.06 -18.69 32.05
CA ASP A 602 38.64 -18.73 33.38
C ASP A 602 39.86 -19.67 33.42
N ARG A 603 40.99 -19.16 33.89
CA ARG A 603 42.26 -19.90 34.00
C ARG A 603 42.78 -19.79 35.43
N PRO A 604 43.07 -20.93 36.09
CA PRO A 604 43.59 -20.91 37.45
C PRO A 604 44.87 -20.07 37.56
N GLY A 605 44.83 -19.04 38.40
CA GLY A 605 45.98 -18.17 38.68
C GLY A 605 46.16 -16.98 37.73
N GLU A 606 45.29 -16.78 36.73
CA GLU A 606 45.34 -15.64 35.82
C GLU A 606 44.10 -14.72 36.00
N PRO A 607 44.22 -13.40 35.82
CA PRO A 607 43.06 -12.50 35.79
C PRO A 607 42.13 -12.81 34.62
N THR A 608 40.88 -13.18 34.92
CA THR A 608 39.86 -13.45 33.90
C THR A 608 39.10 -12.16 33.56
N GLY A 609 39.22 -11.71 32.31
CA GLY A 609 38.46 -10.58 31.80
C GLY A 609 37.00 -10.94 31.47
N ASP A 610 36.11 -9.96 31.48
CA ASP A 610 34.67 -10.15 31.24
C ASP A 610 34.18 -9.59 29.90
N VAL A 611 34.99 -8.73 29.26
CA VAL A 611 34.73 -8.09 27.97
C VAL A 611 36.02 -8.08 27.15
N GLY A 612 35.90 -8.45 25.88
CA GLY A 612 36.99 -8.43 24.92
C GLY A 612 36.53 -7.97 23.54
N GLY A 613 37.39 -7.19 22.88
CA GLY A 613 37.19 -6.72 21.52
C GLY A 613 38.49 -6.84 20.74
N ALA A 614 38.43 -7.43 19.55
CA ALA A 614 39.59 -7.54 18.69
C ALA A 614 39.23 -7.28 17.23
N VAL A 615 40.13 -6.62 16.49
CA VAL A 615 39.91 -6.22 15.11
C VAL A 615 41.15 -6.46 14.28
N VAL A 616 40.93 -6.91 13.04
CA VAL A 616 41.92 -6.96 11.98
C VAL A 616 41.48 -6.06 10.85
N MET A 617 42.35 -5.14 10.43
CA MET A 617 42.07 -4.18 9.38
C MET A 617 43.23 -4.11 8.39
N ASP A 618 42.94 -3.97 7.10
CA ASP A 618 43.95 -3.58 6.11
C ASP A 618 44.22 -2.07 6.23
N PRO A 619 45.43 -1.65 6.65
CA PRO A 619 45.73 -0.26 6.93
C PRO A 619 45.84 0.60 5.66
N ARG A 620 45.82 0.01 4.47
CA ARG A 620 45.97 0.71 3.18
C ARG A 620 44.66 1.31 2.69
N ASN A 621 43.54 0.69 3.04
CA ASN A 621 42.20 1.05 2.53
C ASN A 621 41.12 1.10 3.62
N GLY A 622 41.38 0.56 4.83
CA GLY A 622 40.40 0.52 5.91
C GLY A 622 39.43 -0.67 5.84
N GLU A 623 39.69 -1.66 4.97
CA GLU A 623 38.87 -2.88 4.94
C GLU A 623 39.02 -3.65 6.25
N VAL A 624 37.93 -3.84 6.99
CA VAL A 624 37.91 -4.65 8.21
C VAL A 624 37.78 -6.13 7.85
N LEU A 625 38.85 -6.89 8.05
CA LEU A 625 38.96 -8.29 7.62
C LEU A 625 38.40 -9.27 8.67
N ALA A 626 38.45 -8.90 9.94
CA ALA A 626 37.81 -9.61 11.05
C ALA A 626 37.52 -8.62 12.19
N MET A 627 36.40 -8.81 12.89
CA MET A 627 35.97 -8.00 14.04
C MET A 627 35.24 -8.90 15.04
N ALA A 628 35.92 -9.25 16.13
CA ALA A 628 35.41 -10.13 17.17
C ALA A 628 35.06 -9.34 18.43
N SER A 629 33.86 -9.59 18.97
CA SER A 629 33.36 -9.02 20.23
C SER A 629 32.86 -10.14 21.12
N ARG A 630 33.28 -10.12 22.39
CA ARG A 630 33.01 -11.16 23.38
C ARG A 630 32.76 -10.57 24.78
N PRO A 631 31.73 -11.04 25.51
CA PRO A 631 30.72 -12.03 25.10
C PRO A 631 29.83 -11.50 23.97
N SER A 632 29.21 -12.41 23.22
CA SER A 632 28.36 -12.08 22.07
C SER A 632 26.97 -12.70 22.21
N TYR A 633 26.13 -12.55 21.19
CA TYR A 633 24.77 -13.08 21.19
C TYR A 633 24.41 -13.80 19.89
N ASP A 634 23.59 -14.85 20.04
CA ASP A 634 23.00 -15.54 18.89
C ASP A 634 21.85 -14.71 18.31
N ASN A 635 22.07 -14.06 17.18
CA ASN A 635 21.07 -13.28 16.46
C ASN A 635 19.85 -14.10 15.97
N ARG A 636 19.91 -15.44 15.99
CA ARG A 636 18.76 -16.32 15.70
C ARG A 636 17.65 -16.26 16.76
N VAL A 637 17.87 -15.60 17.91
CA VAL A 637 16.86 -15.49 18.98
C VAL A 637 15.78 -14.44 18.71
N PHE A 638 16.07 -13.43 17.88
CA PHE A 638 15.20 -12.26 17.66
C PHE A 638 14.10 -12.49 16.62
N GLY A 639 14.14 -13.58 15.86
CA GLY A 639 13.02 -14.10 15.09
C GLY A 639 13.11 -13.96 13.57
N PRO A 640 11.98 -14.20 12.86
CA PRO A 640 10.77 -14.90 13.33
C PRO A 640 10.87 -16.45 13.18
N PRO A 641 10.39 -17.25 14.17
CA PRO A 641 9.72 -16.82 15.40
C PRO A 641 10.70 -16.39 16.50
N VAL A 642 10.31 -15.38 17.29
CA VAL A 642 11.09 -14.89 18.43
C VAL A 642 11.20 -15.98 19.49
N ARG A 643 12.40 -16.21 20.03
CA ARG A 643 12.65 -17.18 21.11
C ARG A 643 12.63 -16.48 22.47
N ASN A 644 11.45 -16.16 22.99
CA ASN A 644 11.26 -15.36 24.21
C ASN A 644 12.12 -15.82 25.40
N ARG A 645 12.24 -17.13 25.66
CA ARG A 645 13.11 -17.66 26.75
C ARG A 645 14.59 -17.38 26.52
N ALA A 646 15.06 -17.46 25.28
CA ALA A 646 16.44 -17.17 24.94
C ALA A 646 16.72 -15.66 25.05
N LEU A 647 15.79 -14.82 24.60
CA LEU A 647 15.88 -13.37 24.73
C LEU A 647 15.94 -12.92 26.21
N ALA A 648 15.10 -13.51 27.08
CA ALA A 648 15.12 -13.23 28.51
C ALA A 648 16.40 -13.70 29.23
N ARG A 649 17.14 -14.67 28.66
CA ARG A 649 18.49 -15.04 29.14
C ARG A 649 19.53 -14.05 28.64
N LEU A 650 19.47 -13.67 27.37
CA LEU A 650 20.37 -12.69 26.78
C LEU A 650 20.35 -11.35 27.52
N ALA A 651 19.16 -10.84 27.86
CA ALA A 651 18.98 -9.59 28.59
C ALA A 651 19.61 -9.57 30.00
N ARG A 652 19.88 -10.75 30.58
CA ARG A 652 20.50 -10.89 31.91
C ARG A 652 21.95 -11.38 31.85
N SER A 653 22.51 -11.53 30.65
CA SER A 653 23.86 -12.05 30.46
C SER A 653 24.90 -10.97 30.81
N PRO A 654 25.96 -11.29 31.58
CA PRO A 654 27.01 -10.35 31.94
C PRO A 654 27.85 -9.94 30.72
N GLY A 655 28.68 -8.89 30.86
CA GLY A 655 29.59 -8.42 29.80
C GLY A 655 28.91 -7.71 28.63
N SER A 656 27.63 -7.35 28.76
CA SER A 656 26.87 -6.58 27.77
C SER A 656 26.96 -7.15 26.34
N PRO A 657 26.53 -8.41 26.10
CA PRO A 657 26.80 -9.13 24.86
C PRO A 657 26.16 -8.52 23.61
N MET A 658 25.21 -7.60 23.77
CA MET A 658 24.56 -6.89 22.65
C MET A 658 25.37 -5.70 22.14
N LEU A 659 26.37 -5.23 22.90
CA LEU A 659 27.29 -4.20 22.44
C LEU A 659 28.31 -4.81 21.49
N GLU A 660 28.72 -4.03 20.49
CA GLU A 660 29.91 -4.36 19.70
C GLU A 660 31.12 -3.76 20.40
N HIS A 661 31.91 -4.60 21.08
CA HIS A 661 32.97 -4.13 21.97
C HIS A 661 34.14 -3.45 21.25
N VAL A 662 34.38 -3.73 19.97
CA VAL A 662 35.41 -3.05 19.17
C VAL A 662 35.05 -1.59 18.89
N THR A 663 33.76 -1.25 18.81
CA THR A 663 33.30 0.10 18.45
C THR A 663 32.60 0.84 19.58
N GLN A 664 32.07 0.16 20.60
CA GLN A 664 31.22 0.77 21.63
C GLN A 664 31.84 0.74 23.03
N VAL A 665 32.79 -0.15 23.32
CA VAL A 665 33.48 -0.14 24.61
C VAL A 665 34.68 0.79 24.51
N ALA A 666 34.58 1.92 25.21
CA ALA A 666 35.67 2.86 25.36
C ALA A 666 36.34 2.65 26.72
N ALA A 667 37.64 2.37 26.70
CA ALA A 667 38.45 2.17 27.89
C ALA A 667 39.77 2.95 27.77
N PRO A 668 40.49 3.21 28.89
CA PRO A 668 41.80 3.84 28.81
C PRO A 668 42.77 2.98 27.98
N PRO A 669 43.41 3.52 26.92
CA PRO A 669 44.33 2.75 26.07
C PRO A 669 45.63 2.37 26.76
N GLY A 670 46.00 3.11 27.80
CA GLY A 670 47.32 3.01 28.42
C GLY A 670 48.42 3.17 27.37
N SER A 671 49.44 2.30 27.46
CA SER A 671 50.68 2.48 26.69
C SER A 671 50.56 2.36 25.18
N THR A 672 49.42 1.93 24.59
CA THR A 672 49.25 2.01 23.12
C THR A 672 49.17 3.46 22.65
N PHE A 673 48.64 4.36 23.48
CA PHE A 673 48.58 5.81 23.20
C PHE A 673 49.96 6.49 23.13
N LYS A 674 51.03 5.86 23.65
CA LYS A 674 52.40 6.37 23.50
C LYS A 674 52.81 6.51 22.03
N LEU A 675 52.19 5.76 21.11
CA LEU A 675 52.37 5.96 19.67
C LEU A 675 51.84 7.33 19.21
N VAL A 676 50.71 7.76 19.75
CA VAL A 676 50.12 9.08 19.50
C VAL A 676 51.01 10.18 20.08
N VAL A 677 51.52 9.99 21.31
CA VAL A 677 52.40 10.96 21.97
C VAL A 677 53.76 11.06 21.27
N GLY A 678 54.34 9.93 20.83
CA GLY A 678 55.54 9.92 20.00
C GLY A 678 55.31 10.57 18.63
N ALA A 679 54.15 10.34 18.00
CA ALA A 679 53.80 11.05 16.76
C ALA A 679 53.63 12.55 16.98
N ALA A 680 53.11 12.97 18.14
CA ALA A 680 53.02 14.38 18.52
C ALA A 680 54.40 15.03 18.63
N SER A 681 55.38 14.36 19.23
CA SER A 681 56.73 14.91 19.38
C SER A 681 57.45 15.08 18.05
N MET A 682 57.18 14.24 17.04
CA MET A 682 57.72 14.41 15.70
C MET A 682 57.20 15.67 14.99
N ARG A 683 56.01 16.14 15.37
CA ARG A 683 55.46 17.40 14.87
C ARG A 683 55.97 18.59 15.66
N ASP A 684 55.98 18.46 16.98
CA ASP A 684 56.28 19.53 17.94
C ASP A 684 57.77 19.88 17.98
N GLY A 685 58.64 18.87 18.05
CA GLY A 685 60.09 19.04 18.03
C GLY A 685 60.72 19.49 19.36
N SER A 686 59.96 19.64 20.46
CA SER A 686 60.53 20.07 21.76
C SER A 686 61.56 19.10 22.34
N VAL A 687 61.50 17.82 21.98
CA VAL A 687 62.49 16.81 22.34
C VAL A 687 62.87 16.03 21.07
N PRO A 688 64.11 16.16 20.56
CA PRO A 688 64.61 15.37 19.45
C PRO A 688 64.48 13.85 19.70
N PRO A 689 64.18 13.04 18.67
CA PRO A 689 63.96 11.60 18.83
C PRO A 689 65.18 10.82 19.35
N ASP A 690 66.39 11.32 19.10
CA ASP A 690 67.68 10.77 19.49
C ASP A 690 68.17 11.31 20.85
N GLN A 691 67.48 12.30 21.42
CA GLN A 691 67.81 12.81 22.75
C GLN A 691 67.52 11.73 23.80
N VAL A 692 68.57 11.34 24.52
CA VAL A 692 68.48 10.40 25.64
C VAL A 692 67.97 11.14 26.89
N LEU A 693 66.80 10.74 27.39
CA LEU A 693 66.25 11.26 28.63
C LEU A 693 66.57 10.32 29.82
N PRO A 694 66.75 10.87 31.04
CA PRO A 694 66.95 10.07 32.23
C PRO A 694 65.82 9.04 32.43
N GLY A 695 66.22 7.79 32.73
CA GLY A 695 65.33 6.71 33.13
C GLY A 695 65.07 6.68 34.64
N GLY A 696 64.53 5.58 35.14
CA GLY A 696 64.28 5.37 36.55
C GLY A 696 63.00 4.56 36.84
N GLY A 697 62.79 4.26 38.12
CA GLY A 697 61.58 3.61 38.62
C GLY A 697 60.41 4.57 38.86
N SER A 698 60.65 5.88 38.88
CA SER A 698 59.62 6.92 39.01
C SER A 698 60.13 8.27 38.50
N TRP A 699 59.22 9.22 38.27
CA TRP A 699 59.53 10.61 37.96
C TRP A 699 58.66 11.54 38.81
N THR A 700 59.25 12.59 39.38
CA THR A 700 58.57 13.48 40.35
C THR A 700 58.30 14.84 39.74
N LEU A 701 57.05 15.32 39.85
CA LEU A 701 56.63 16.67 39.49
C LEU A 701 56.04 17.36 40.73
N GLY A 702 56.74 18.37 41.25
CA GLY A 702 56.40 18.97 42.54
C GLY A 702 56.45 17.91 43.65
N ASP A 703 55.37 17.78 44.42
CA ASP A 703 55.27 16.80 45.52
C ASP A 703 54.67 15.44 45.07
N THR A 704 54.38 15.26 43.78
CA THR A 704 53.75 14.04 43.25
C THR A 704 54.75 13.19 42.47
N SER A 705 54.88 11.91 42.84
CA SER A 705 55.71 10.93 42.14
C SER A 705 54.86 10.02 41.24
N PHE A 706 55.29 9.85 40.00
CA PHE A 706 54.67 8.99 38.99
C PHE A 706 55.53 7.76 38.74
N GLY A 707 54.99 6.58 39.06
CA GLY A 707 55.72 5.30 38.97
C GLY A 707 55.92 4.79 37.55
N ASN A 708 57.07 4.18 37.30
CA ASN A 708 57.30 3.35 36.13
C ASN A 708 56.86 1.90 36.40
N TRP A 709 56.62 1.13 35.33
CA TRP A 709 56.26 -0.27 35.48
C TRP A 709 57.45 -1.16 35.88
N MET A 710 58.68 -0.69 35.60
CA MET A 710 59.93 -1.22 36.12
C MET A 710 61.01 -0.12 36.12
N THR A 711 62.14 -0.36 36.77
CA THR A 711 63.30 0.55 36.66
C THR A 711 63.99 0.34 35.32
N LEU A 712 64.04 1.40 34.49
CA LEU A 712 64.66 1.38 33.16
C LEU A 712 65.82 2.38 33.07
N PRO A 713 66.85 2.12 32.24
CA PRO A 713 67.94 3.06 32.03
C PRO A 713 67.47 4.29 31.24
N ALA A 714 68.37 5.26 31.09
CA ALA A 714 68.16 6.39 30.19
C ALA A 714 68.00 5.89 28.74
N GLN A 715 67.06 6.46 28.01
CA GLN A 715 66.62 5.98 26.69
C GLN A 715 66.31 7.15 25.75
N ALA A 716 66.49 6.96 24.45
CA ALA A 716 65.91 7.83 23.42
C ALA A 716 64.50 7.34 23.05
N LEU A 717 63.80 8.05 22.14
CA LEU A 717 62.40 7.77 21.82
C LEU A 717 62.17 6.32 21.33
N PRO A 718 62.97 5.74 20.40
CA PRO A 718 62.75 4.38 19.93
C PRO A 718 62.82 3.34 21.05
N GLU A 719 63.82 3.41 21.92
CA GLU A 719 63.98 2.49 23.06
C GLU A 719 62.87 2.68 24.09
N ALA A 720 62.46 3.93 24.33
CA ALA A 720 61.35 4.24 25.23
C ALA A 720 60.01 3.69 24.74
N ILE A 721 59.75 3.70 23.43
CA ILE A 721 58.59 3.01 22.84
C ILE A 721 58.73 1.49 23.00
N SER A 722 59.92 0.95 22.69
CA SER A 722 60.23 -0.49 22.75
C SER A 722 60.01 -1.11 24.13
N TRP A 723 60.56 -0.48 25.17
CA TRP A 723 60.43 -0.90 26.56
C TRP A 723 59.26 -0.22 27.28
N SER A 724 58.41 0.49 26.55
CA SER A 724 57.22 1.15 27.08
C SER A 724 57.50 2.03 28.32
N ASN A 725 58.60 2.78 28.32
CA ASN A 725 59.09 3.51 29.49
C ASN A 725 58.16 4.67 29.90
N ASN A 726 57.46 4.57 31.03
CA ASN A 726 56.55 5.63 31.47
C ASN A 726 57.29 6.93 31.77
N VAL A 727 58.46 6.85 32.42
CA VAL A 727 59.25 8.01 32.86
C VAL A 727 59.70 8.87 31.68
N TYR A 728 60.06 8.25 30.56
CA TYR A 728 60.35 8.98 29.32
C TYR A 728 59.12 9.74 28.83
N PHE A 729 57.96 9.08 28.78
CA PHE A 729 56.72 9.68 28.28
C PHE A 729 56.12 10.73 29.21
N TYR A 730 56.38 10.66 30.51
CA TYR A 730 56.07 11.72 31.47
C TYR A 730 56.86 12.99 31.18
N GLN A 731 58.17 12.86 31.02
CA GLN A 731 59.05 13.97 30.66
C GLN A 731 58.70 14.55 29.29
N LEU A 732 58.44 13.69 28.30
CA LEU A 732 58.06 14.10 26.96
C LEU A 732 56.73 14.87 26.96
N ALA A 733 55.71 14.37 27.64
CA ALA A 733 54.42 15.04 27.72
C ALA A 733 54.49 16.36 28.50
N TRP A 734 55.30 16.40 29.55
CA TRP A 734 55.58 17.64 30.29
C TRP A 734 56.26 18.69 29.40
N ALA A 735 57.28 18.30 28.64
CA ALA A 735 58.02 19.20 27.76
C ALA A 735 57.15 19.78 26.63
N MET A 736 56.27 18.98 26.03
CA MET A 736 55.39 19.42 24.94
C MET A 736 54.15 20.19 25.45
N GLY A 737 53.68 19.89 26.66
CA GLY A 737 52.35 20.30 27.11
C GLY A 737 51.20 19.55 26.39
N PRO A 738 49.94 19.81 26.78
CA PRO A 738 48.79 19.05 26.28
C PRO A 738 48.39 19.40 24.83
N GLY A 739 48.69 20.62 24.36
CA GLY A 739 48.26 21.12 23.05
C GLY A 739 48.74 20.26 21.87
N PRO A 740 50.06 20.03 21.72
CA PRO A 740 50.59 19.18 20.66
C PRO A 740 50.05 17.75 20.69
N ILE A 741 49.94 17.15 21.89
CA ILE A 741 49.38 15.80 22.09
C ILE A 741 47.95 15.73 21.60
N ILE A 742 47.08 16.65 22.05
CA ILE A 742 45.67 16.70 21.66
C ILE A 742 45.53 16.90 20.13
N SER A 743 46.37 17.75 19.54
CA SER A 743 46.33 18.02 18.10
C SER A 743 46.73 16.80 17.27
N ALA A 744 47.76 16.06 17.69
CA ALA A 744 48.16 14.81 17.06
C ALA A 744 47.10 13.71 17.24
N ALA A 745 46.58 13.56 18.46
CA ALA A 745 45.50 12.64 18.80
C ALA A 745 44.27 12.84 17.90
N ARG A 746 43.82 14.10 17.71
CA ARG A 746 42.74 14.44 16.77
C ARG A 746 43.08 14.12 15.32
N SER A 747 44.33 14.30 14.91
CA SER A 747 44.76 13.95 13.54
C SER A 747 44.69 12.44 13.29
N LEU A 748 45.01 11.66 14.33
CA LEU A 748 44.99 10.19 14.36
C LEU A 748 43.62 9.58 14.71
N GLY A 749 42.57 10.39 14.90
CA GLY A 749 41.20 9.91 15.08
C GLY A 749 40.77 9.61 16.52
N VAL A 750 41.58 9.98 17.51
CA VAL A 750 41.26 9.79 18.94
C VAL A 750 40.10 10.70 19.35
N GLY A 751 39.17 10.17 20.15
CA GLY A 751 38.09 10.94 20.75
C GLY A 751 36.97 11.33 19.79
N ARG A 752 36.84 10.66 18.63
CA ARG A 752 35.74 10.85 17.67
C ARG A 752 35.33 9.53 17.02
N PRO A 753 34.07 9.38 16.58
CA PRO A 753 33.66 8.24 15.76
C PRO A 753 34.58 8.07 14.55
N THR A 754 34.91 6.83 14.23
CA THR A 754 35.80 6.45 13.13
C THR A 754 35.11 6.49 11.77
N GLY A 755 33.78 6.40 11.78
CA GLY A 755 32.96 6.37 10.56
C GLY A 755 32.75 4.96 10.01
N ILE A 756 32.97 3.92 10.82
CA ILE A 756 32.59 2.55 10.47
C ILE A 756 31.09 2.44 10.21
N ASP A 757 30.72 1.58 9.28
CA ASP A 757 29.37 1.29 8.83
C ASP A 757 28.60 0.36 9.78
N LEU A 758 28.62 0.70 11.06
CA LEU A 758 27.79 0.11 12.10
C LEU A 758 26.87 1.18 12.71
N PRO A 759 25.68 0.80 13.22
CA PRO A 759 24.68 1.77 13.65
C PRO A 759 25.06 2.53 14.92
N ALA A 760 26.01 2.01 15.70
CA ALA A 760 26.46 2.60 16.95
C ALA A 760 27.98 2.51 17.08
N GLU A 761 28.56 3.62 17.54
CA GLU A 761 29.98 3.77 17.79
C GLU A 761 30.17 4.76 18.93
N SER A 762 31.02 4.41 19.89
CA SER A 762 31.43 5.33 20.96
C SER A 762 32.48 6.30 20.42
N SER A 763 32.34 7.58 20.74
CA SER A 763 33.39 8.56 20.47
C SER A 763 34.63 8.34 21.34
N GLY A 764 34.51 7.56 22.42
CA GLY A 764 35.43 7.64 23.55
C GLY A 764 35.41 9.04 24.18
N TYR A 765 36.49 9.40 24.86
CA TYR A 765 36.68 10.72 25.44
C TYR A 765 38.14 11.14 25.31
N LEU A 766 38.42 12.26 24.65
CA LEU A 766 39.73 12.90 24.62
C LEU A 766 39.66 14.21 25.39
N GLY A 767 40.04 14.16 26.66
CA GLY A 767 40.08 15.31 27.55
C GLY A 767 41.03 16.39 27.05
N THR A 768 40.56 17.62 27.13
CA THR A 768 41.33 18.84 26.89
C THR A 768 41.18 19.74 28.11
N PRO A 769 42.11 20.68 28.37
CA PRO A 769 41.94 21.62 29.48
C PRO A 769 40.55 22.29 29.47
N ALA A 770 40.10 22.74 28.29
CA ALA A 770 38.80 23.37 28.12
C ALA A 770 37.61 22.42 28.32
N SER A 771 37.70 21.15 27.87
CA SER A 771 36.60 20.20 28.05
C SER A 771 36.50 19.74 29.50
N VAL A 772 37.63 19.47 30.15
CA VAL A 772 37.65 19.05 31.56
C VAL A 772 37.09 20.16 32.45
N THR A 773 37.47 21.43 32.23
CA THR A 773 36.87 22.56 32.94
C THR A 773 35.37 22.70 32.69
N ARG A 774 34.91 22.50 31.45
CA ARG A 774 33.48 22.54 31.12
C ARG A 774 32.70 21.42 31.82
N ASP A 775 33.32 20.25 31.97
CA ASP A 775 32.73 19.08 32.62
C ASP A 775 32.84 19.16 34.16
N GLY A 776 33.25 20.30 34.71
CA GLY A 776 33.36 20.56 36.15
C GLY A 776 34.64 20.04 36.81
N GLY A 777 35.59 19.55 36.03
CA GLY A 777 36.90 19.12 36.49
C GLY A 777 37.97 20.22 36.42
N THR A 778 39.15 19.93 36.95
CA THR A 778 40.32 20.83 36.89
C THR A 778 41.45 20.15 36.16
N TRP A 779 42.04 20.82 35.16
CA TRP A 779 43.22 20.31 34.46
C TRP A 779 44.49 20.69 35.23
N TYR A 780 45.09 19.72 35.92
CA TYR A 780 46.35 19.91 36.62
C TYR A 780 47.53 19.64 35.69
N ALA A 781 48.71 20.13 36.04
CA ALA A 781 49.96 19.79 35.35
C ALA A 781 50.16 18.26 35.23
N GLY A 782 49.85 17.53 36.31
CA GLY A 782 49.87 16.06 36.34
C GLY A 782 48.88 15.40 35.36
N SER A 783 47.78 16.07 34.99
CA SER A 783 46.85 15.56 33.97
C SER A 783 47.52 15.40 32.61
N THR A 784 48.39 16.34 32.22
CA THR A 784 49.21 16.24 31.00
C THR A 784 50.20 15.08 31.07
N VAL A 785 50.84 14.89 32.23
CA VAL A 785 51.82 13.82 32.46
C VAL A 785 51.16 12.45 32.32
N ILE A 786 50.01 12.24 32.96
CA ILE A 786 49.25 10.98 32.87
C ILE A 786 48.70 10.77 31.45
N LEU A 787 48.25 11.83 30.76
CA LEU A 787 47.85 11.75 29.35
C LEU A 787 49.01 11.24 28.47
N GLY A 788 50.25 11.58 28.80
CA GLY A 788 51.46 11.13 28.11
C GLY A 788 51.62 9.60 28.03
N ILE A 789 50.98 8.86 28.93
CA ILE A 789 50.99 7.39 28.94
C ILE A 789 49.61 6.79 28.61
N GLY A 790 48.67 7.59 28.14
CA GLY A 790 47.33 7.15 27.73
C GLY A 790 46.36 6.86 28.87
N GLN A 791 46.50 7.56 30.00
CA GLN A 791 45.58 7.46 31.13
C GLN A 791 45.00 8.83 31.53
N GLY A 792 44.13 8.86 32.53
CA GLY A 792 43.48 10.07 33.03
C GLY A 792 42.21 10.38 32.24
N TYR A 793 42.07 11.61 31.74
CA TYR A 793 40.91 12.04 30.94
C TYR A 793 40.96 11.52 29.49
N LEU A 794 41.12 10.20 29.33
CA LEU A 794 41.22 9.54 28.03
C LEU A 794 40.56 8.16 28.04
N THR A 795 39.58 7.94 27.16
CA THR A 795 39.06 6.62 26.82
C THR A 795 38.86 6.51 25.32
N VAL A 796 39.09 5.31 24.78
CA VAL A 796 39.09 5.04 23.33
C VAL A 796 38.59 3.64 23.06
N THR A 797 38.13 3.40 21.84
CA THR A 797 37.67 2.09 21.40
C THR A 797 38.82 1.29 20.77
N PRO A 798 38.73 -0.06 20.74
CA PRO A 798 39.71 -0.87 20.02
C PRO A 798 39.88 -0.51 18.55
N LEU A 799 38.81 -0.05 17.89
CA LEU A 799 38.90 0.43 16.51
C LEU A 799 39.69 1.74 16.38
N GLN A 800 39.55 2.67 17.33
CA GLN A 800 40.36 3.89 17.34
C GLN A 800 41.86 3.55 17.49
N ASP A 801 42.19 2.55 18.33
CA ASP A 801 43.58 2.09 18.51
C ASP A 801 44.16 1.48 17.23
N ALA A 802 43.40 0.62 16.58
CA ALA A 802 43.75 0.08 15.27
C ALA A 802 43.99 1.20 14.23
N LEU A 803 43.21 2.28 14.26
CA LEU A 803 43.35 3.39 13.31
C LEU A 803 44.59 4.24 13.53
N TRP A 804 44.93 4.62 14.76
CA TRP A 804 46.19 5.35 14.95
C TRP A 804 47.38 4.45 14.70
N THR A 805 47.27 3.15 14.97
CA THR A 805 48.32 2.18 14.65
C THR A 805 48.53 2.11 13.13
N ALA A 806 47.45 2.01 12.36
CA ALA A 806 47.49 2.09 10.90
C ALA A 806 48.07 3.44 10.42
N GLY A 807 47.65 4.55 11.01
CA GLY A 807 48.11 5.89 10.69
C GLY A 807 49.61 6.08 10.94
N VAL A 808 50.13 5.58 12.07
CA VAL A 808 51.56 5.65 12.40
C VAL A 808 52.38 4.70 11.52
N ALA A 809 51.87 3.50 11.24
CA ALA A 809 52.57 2.51 10.44
C ALA A 809 52.67 2.90 8.95
N THR A 810 51.61 3.52 8.40
CA THR A 810 51.53 3.85 6.95
C THR A 810 51.73 5.33 6.63
N GLY A 811 51.58 6.23 7.61
CA GLY A 811 51.56 7.67 7.40
C GLY A 811 50.23 8.22 6.86
N ALA A 812 49.17 7.41 6.77
CA ALA A 812 47.86 7.84 6.27
C ALA A 812 46.70 7.30 7.13
N MET A 813 45.66 8.11 7.29
CA MET A 813 44.41 7.71 7.93
C MET A 813 43.45 7.10 6.91
N VAL A 814 42.82 6.00 7.29
CA VAL A 814 41.77 5.32 6.50
C VAL A 814 40.41 5.45 7.21
N THR A 815 39.33 5.17 6.49
CA THR A 815 37.99 5.01 7.07
C THR A 815 37.70 3.51 7.16
N PRO A 816 37.57 2.94 8.38
CA PRO A 816 37.29 1.53 8.53
C PRO A 816 35.90 1.19 7.97
N HIS A 817 35.76 0.07 7.27
CA HIS A 817 34.49 -0.34 6.70
C HIS A 817 34.35 -1.86 6.52
N LEU A 818 33.12 -2.33 6.68
CA LEU A 818 32.70 -3.73 6.52
C LEU A 818 32.05 -3.99 5.16
N GLY A 819 31.31 -3.03 4.60
CA GLY A 819 30.64 -3.16 3.31
C GLY A 819 31.61 -3.00 2.14
N LEU A 820 31.75 -4.03 1.30
CA LEU A 820 32.62 -3.99 0.11
C LEU A 820 31.86 -3.59 -1.16
N ALA A 821 30.78 -4.31 -1.46
CA ALA A 821 30.04 -4.17 -2.71
C ALA A 821 28.60 -4.66 -2.55
N TYR A 822 27.72 -4.27 -3.47
CA TYR A 822 26.34 -4.75 -3.51
C TYR A 822 25.87 -5.08 -4.93
N GLY A 823 24.94 -6.01 -5.05
CA GLY A 823 24.42 -6.50 -6.33
C GLY A 823 24.58 -8.02 -6.48
N ASP A 824 24.03 -8.55 -7.57
CA ASP A 824 23.97 -9.99 -7.81
C ASP A 824 24.77 -10.38 -9.06
N GLY A 825 25.35 -11.58 -9.03
CA GLY A 825 26.12 -12.12 -10.16
C GLY A 825 27.36 -11.26 -10.52
N PRO A 826 27.70 -11.11 -11.82
CA PRO A 826 28.85 -10.34 -12.28
C PRO A 826 28.63 -8.81 -12.23
N HIS A 827 27.40 -8.35 -11.96
CA HIS A 827 27.02 -6.93 -11.97
C HIS A 827 27.04 -6.30 -10.56
N ARG A 828 28.12 -6.54 -9.81
CA ARG A 828 28.30 -5.97 -8.45
C ARG A 828 28.93 -4.59 -8.51
N SER A 829 28.34 -3.62 -7.82
CA SER A 829 28.89 -2.28 -7.69
C SER A 829 29.62 -2.13 -6.35
N ARG A 830 30.84 -1.60 -6.36
CA ARG A 830 31.59 -1.29 -5.14
C ARG A 830 30.88 -0.20 -4.33
N LEU A 831 30.88 -0.32 -3.01
CA LEU A 831 30.42 0.75 -2.13
C LEU A 831 31.45 1.89 -2.12
N PRO A 832 31.02 3.16 -2.12
CA PRO A 832 31.93 4.30 -2.12
C PRO A 832 32.54 4.50 -0.73
N TRP A 833 33.88 4.52 -0.65
CA TRP A 833 34.62 4.82 0.58
C TRP A 833 35.62 5.95 0.36
N PRO A 834 35.87 6.80 1.39
CA PRO A 834 36.89 7.84 1.31
C PRO A 834 38.27 7.26 1.00
N ARG A 835 39.05 7.98 0.19
CA ARG A 835 40.46 7.61 -0.04
C ARG A 835 41.30 7.86 1.21
N PRO A 836 42.39 7.09 1.43
CA PRO A 836 43.32 7.33 2.53
C PRO A 836 43.83 8.78 2.55
N ARG A 837 43.80 9.40 3.72
CA ARG A 837 44.25 10.78 3.93
C ARG A 837 45.62 10.79 4.58
N ARG A 838 46.63 11.23 3.83
CA ARG A 838 48.01 11.37 4.34
C ARG A 838 48.07 12.31 5.54
N LEU A 839 48.84 11.92 6.56
CA LEU A 839 49.10 12.74 7.74
C LEU A 839 50.06 13.89 7.39
N PRO A 840 49.88 15.10 7.95
CA PRO A 840 50.77 16.23 7.68
C PRO A 840 52.24 16.00 8.06
N TYR A 841 52.49 15.07 8.99
CA TYR A 841 53.80 14.72 9.52
C TYR A 841 54.22 13.28 9.17
N ALA A 842 53.63 12.69 8.13
CA ALA A 842 53.90 11.32 7.70
C ALA A 842 55.40 11.04 7.51
N ASP A 843 56.13 11.99 6.92
CA ASP A 843 57.57 11.87 6.64
C ASP A 843 58.45 11.86 7.90
N LYS A 844 57.90 12.31 9.04
CA LYS A 844 58.64 12.40 10.31
C LYS A 844 58.40 11.22 11.25
N LEU A 845 57.55 10.25 10.88
CA LEU A 845 57.18 9.13 11.76
C LEU A 845 58.27 8.04 11.90
N GLY A 846 59.40 8.17 11.20
CA GLY A 846 60.50 7.20 11.20
C GLY A 846 60.94 6.74 12.60
N PRO A 847 61.24 7.65 13.55
CA PRO A 847 61.65 7.27 14.91
C PRO A 847 60.57 6.52 15.70
N VAL A 848 59.31 6.90 15.55
CA VAL A 848 58.18 6.21 16.19
C VAL A 848 58.04 4.80 15.63
N ARG A 849 58.15 4.66 14.30
CA ARG A 849 58.15 3.36 13.62
C ARG A 849 59.33 2.50 14.05
N ALA A 850 60.54 3.06 14.17
CA ALA A 850 61.70 2.34 14.67
C ALA A 850 61.45 1.79 16.08
N GLY A 851 60.84 2.59 16.97
CA GLY A 851 60.45 2.14 18.30
C GLY A 851 59.43 0.99 18.29
N MET A 852 58.43 1.04 17.40
CA MET A 852 57.47 -0.06 17.21
C MET A 852 58.15 -1.35 16.73
N ALA A 853 59.10 -1.25 15.80
CA ALA A 853 59.87 -2.38 15.31
C ALA A 853 60.77 -3.00 16.40
N LEU A 854 61.42 -2.14 17.21
CA LEU A 854 62.19 -2.57 18.38
C LEU A 854 61.29 -3.27 19.41
N ALA A 855 60.09 -2.73 19.67
CA ALA A 855 59.14 -3.36 20.58
C ALA A 855 58.84 -4.81 20.18
N ALA A 856 58.66 -5.06 18.88
CA ALA A 856 58.32 -6.37 18.34
C ALA A 856 59.51 -7.34 18.22
N THR A 857 60.76 -6.85 18.26
CA THR A 857 61.97 -7.67 18.07
C THR A 857 62.71 -7.95 19.37
N SER A 858 62.83 -6.95 20.25
CA SER A 858 63.61 -7.05 21.50
C SER A 858 62.95 -6.40 22.72
N GLY A 859 61.82 -5.71 22.53
CA GLY A 859 61.08 -5.04 23.61
C GLY A 859 59.88 -5.83 24.11
N THR A 860 58.84 -5.10 24.54
CA THR A 860 57.69 -5.68 25.24
C THR A 860 56.80 -6.58 24.36
N ALA A 861 56.95 -6.56 23.04
CA ALA A 861 56.16 -7.35 22.09
C ALA A 861 57.02 -8.39 21.33
N SER A 862 58.16 -8.81 21.91
CA SER A 862 59.10 -9.76 21.30
C SER A 862 58.49 -11.12 20.92
N ILE A 863 57.30 -11.45 21.43
CA ILE A 863 56.52 -12.62 20.99
C ILE A 863 56.25 -12.63 19.48
N LEU A 864 56.28 -11.47 18.81
CA LEU A 864 56.06 -11.35 17.38
C LEU A 864 57.26 -11.76 16.53
N THR A 865 58.43 -12.01 17.13
CA THR A 865 59.59 -12.62 16.44
C THR A 865 59.28 -14.01 15.88
N ALA A 866 58.22 -14.66 16.37
CA ALA A 866 57.71 -15.92 15.82
C ALA A 866 57.00 -15.76 14.46
N LEU A 867 56.68 -14.54 14.03
CA LEU A 867 56.08 -14.29 12.72
C LEU A 867 57.13 -14.40 11.59
N PRO A 868 56.74 -14.89 10.40
CA PRO A 868 57.65 -15.00 9.26
C PRO A 868 57.96 -13.65 8.59
N VAL A 869 57.38 -12.55 9.06
CA VAL A 869 57.49 -11.21 8.49
C VAL A 869 57.86 -10.20 9.56
N THR A 870 58.43 -9.06 9.16
CA THR A 870 58.73 -7.98 10.09
C THR A 870 57.44 -7.40 10.66
N SER A 871 57.45 -7.05 11.94
CA SER A 871 56.30 -6.44 12.61
C SER A 871 56.71 -5.23 13.41
N GLY A 872 55.80 -4.29 13.59
CA GLY A 872 55.91 -3.22 14.57
C GLY A 872 54.71 -3.25 15.49
N ALA A 873 54.91 -3.08 16.78
CA ALA A 873 53.85 -3.26 17.76
C ALA A 873 53.95 -2.32 18.96
N LYS A 874 52.88 -2.30 19.75
CA LYS A 874 52.85 -1.68 21.06
C LYS A 874 51.92 -2.45 21.98
N THR A 875 52.42 -2.80 23.17
CA THR A 875 51.62 -3.34 24.26
C THR A 875 51.03 -2.21 25.11
N GLY A 876 49.91 -2.49 25.77
CA GLY A 876 49.30 -1.61 26.76
C GLY A 876 48.77 -2.38 27.96
N SER A 877 48.91 -1.76 29.12
CA SER A 877 48.21 -2.13 30.35
C SER A 877 47.66 -0.83 30.94
N ALA A 878 46.37 -0.78 31.22
CA ALA A 878 45.71 0.43 31.69
C ALA A 878 44.92 0.16 32.96
N GLN A 879 45.04 1.05 33.95
CA GLN A 879 44.24 0.94 35.16
C GLN A 879 42.81 1.40 34.86
N ASP A 880 41.86 0.49 35.00
CA ASP A 880 40.44 0.76 34.86
C ASP A 880 39.71 0.40 36.17
N PRO A 881 39.14 1.38 36.89
CA PRO A 881 38.32 1.11 38.07
C PRO A 881 37.08 0.25 37.77
N SER A 882 36.66 0.16 36.51
CA SER A 882 35.52 -0.66 36.07
C SER A 882 35.88 -2.15 35.84
N ALA A 883 37.16 -2.51 35.90
CA ALA A 883 37.62 -3.88 35.70
C ALA A 883 37.08 -4.81 36.80
N PRO A 884 36.53 -5.99 36.44
CA PRO A 884 35.78 -6.86 37.37
C PRO A 884 36.61 -7.43 38.53
N ASN A 885 37.92 -7.51 38.35
CA ASN A 885 38.88 -8.16 39.26
C ASN A 885 39.97 -7.18 39.74
N GLY A 886 39.85 -5.89 39.42
CA GLY A 886 40.86 -4.87 39.72
C GLY A 886 42.18 -5.01 38.95
N ALA A 887 42.32 -6.02 38.08
CA ALA A 887 43.47 -6.15 37.19
C ALA A 887 43.41 -5.08 36.09
N PRO A 888 44.56 -4.65 35.54
CA PRO A 888 44.57 -3.70 34.44
C PRO A 888 43.94 -4.29 33.18
N ASP A 889 43.47 -3.41 32.31
CA ASP A 889 43.02 -3.76 30.97
C ASP A 889 44.20 -4.11 30.08
N SER A 890 44.08 -5.23 29.36
CA SER A 890 45.11 -5.76 28.50
C SER A 890 44.92 -5.25 27.07
N TRP A 891 45.90 -4.51 26.55
CA TRP A 891 45.91 -3.98 25.19
C TRP A 891 47.10 -4.50 24.39
N PHE A 892 46.89 -4.79 23.11
CA PHE A 892 47.96 -5.11 22.19
C PHE A 892 47.58 -4.64 20.78
N THR A 893 48.48 -3.92 20.12
CA THR A 893 48.29 -3.49 18.73
C THR A 893 49.57 -3.73 17.92
N ALA A 894 49.42 -4.23 16.70
CA ALA A 894 50.54 -4.55 15.82
C ALA A 894 50.20 -4.33 14.35
N ALA A 895 51.23 -3.99 13.56
CA ALA A 895 51.17 -3.86 12.12
C ALA A 895 52.25 -4.74 11.47
N ALA A 896 51.88 -5.47 10.41
CA ALA A 896 52.80 -6.29 9.64
C ALA A 896 52.36 -6.45 8.16
N PRO A 897 53.29 -6.76 7.23
CA PRO A 897 54.73 -6.58 7.35
C PRO A 897 55.07 -5.11 7.61
N PHE A 898 56.06 -4.78 8.45
CA PHE A 898 56.16 -3.41 8.96
C PHE A 898 56.76 -2.40 7.97
N ASP A 899 57.52 -2.89 6.99
CA ASP A 899 58.00 -2.12 5.85
C ASP A 899 56.86 -1.75 4.90
N ARG A 900 55.89 -2.66 4.72
CA ARG A 900 54.72 -2.50 3.84
C ARG A 900 53.45 -3.06 4.48
N PRO A 901 52.87 -2.37 5.48
CA PRO A 901 51.75 -2.90 6.26
C PRO A 901 50.59 -3.40 5.39
N ARG A 902 50.18 -4.64 5.64
CA ARG A 902 49.02 -5.31 5.02
C ARG A 902 47.93 -5.61 6.03
N MET A 903 48.29 -5.64 7.30
CA MET A 903 47.43 -5.99 8.41
C MET A 903 47.78 -5.10 9.60
N VAL A 904 46.75 -4.56 10.24
CA VAL A 904 46.80 -4.11 11.63
C VAL A 904 45.88 -5.02 12.44
N ALA A 905 46.39 -5.54 13.55
CA ALA A 905 45.65 -6.36 14.49
C ALA A 905 45.70 -5.70 15.87
N THR A 906 44.53 -5.47 16.46
CA THR A 906 44.39 -4.85 17.77
C THR A 906 43.45 -5.68 18.64
N SER A 907 43.85 -5.94 19.88
CA SER A 907 43.06 -6.67 20.87
C SER A 907 43.01 -5.90 22.18
N PHE A 908 41.83 -5.93 22.79
CA PHE A 908 41.50 -5.39 24.10
C PHE A 908 40.79 -6.45 24.93
N VAL A 909 41.19 -6.60 26.20
CA VAL A 909 40.49 -7.41 27.19
C VAL A 909 40.42 -6.64 28.51
N ARG A 910 39.20 -6.30 28.94
CA ARG A 910 38.97 -5.60 30.20
C ARG A 910 39.30 -6.48 31.39
N GLY A 911 40.10 -5.98 32.32
CA GLY A 911 40.58 -6.78 33.47
C GLY A 911 41.43 -8.00 33.07
N GLY A 912 41.97 -8.02 31.86
CA GLY A 912 42.77 -9.12 31.33
C GLY A 912 44.22 -9.15 31.82
N GLY A 913 44.64 -8.19 32.66
CA GLY A 913 46.00 -8.11 33.17
C GLY A 913 47.00 -7.54 32.17
N HIS A 914 48.14 -8.20 32.00
CA HIS A 914 49.23 -7.68 31.18
C HIS A 914 48.95 -7.79 29.67
N GLY A 915 49.40 -6.80 28.89
CA GLY A 915 49.16 -6.71 27.44
C GLY A 915 49.59 -7.93 26.63
N VAL A 916 50.70 -8.57 27.00
CA VAL A 916 51.31 -9.69 26.26
C VAL A 916 50.61 -11.03 26.54
N SER A 917 50.32 -11.32 27.81
CA SER A 917 49.78 -12.61 28.25
C SER A 917 48.37 -12.87 27.72
N THR A 918 47.61 -11.80 27.51
CA THR A 918 46.18 -11.88 27.19
C THR A 918 45.92 -11.35 25.79
N SER A 919 46.02 -10.03 25.55
CA SER A 919 45.78 -9.47 24.21
C SER A 919 46.85 -9.86 23.17
N GLY A 920 48.11 -10.05 23.57
CA GLY A 920 49.17 -10.59 22.71
C GLY A 920 48.92 -12.05 22.30
N ALA A 921 48.32 -12.85 23.19
CA ALA A 921 47.89 -14.22 22.91
C ALA A 921 46.66 -14.30 21.99
N VAL A 922 46.01 -13.17 21.68
CA VAL A 922 45.02 -13.05 20.60
C VAL A 922 45.70 -12.63 19.29
N VAL A 923 46.55 -11.60 19.35
CA VAL A 923 47.14 -10.97 18.15
C VAL A 923 48.14 -11.88 17.44
N LEU A 924 49.11 -12.48 18.14
CA LEU A 924 50.14 -13.34 17.52
C LEU A 924 49.53 -14.50 16.70
N PRO A 925 48.67 -15.37 17.29
CA PRO A 925 48.09 -16.49 16.55
C PRO A 925 47.23 -16.06 15.35
N THR A 926 46.49 -14.96 15.48
CA THR A 926 45.68 -14.40 14.38
C THR A 926 46.55 -13.84 13.26
N MET A 927 47.64 -13.12 13.57
CA MET A 927 48.59 -12.66 12.56
C MET A 927 49.31 -13.82 11.86
N ALA A 928 49.72 -14.85 12.62
CA ALA A 928 50.33 -16.05 12.06
C ALA A 928 49.36 -16.77 11.09
N TYR A 929 48.09 -16.86 11.46
CA TYR A 929 47.05 -17.40 10.58
C TYR A 929 46.87 -16.57 9.31
N PHE A 930 46.84 -15.24 9.45
CA PHE A 930 46.72 -14.33 8.31
C PHE A 930 47.85 -14.54 7.31
N PHE A 931 49.12 -14.53 7.75
CA PHE A 931 50.26 -14.68 6.84
C PHE A 931 50.38 -16.09 6.25
N ALA A 932 49.89 -17.12 6.95
CA ALA A 932 49.79 -18.46 6.38
C ALA A 932 48.73 -18.58 5.26
N HIS A 933 47.76 -17.65 5.20
CA HIS A 933 46.64 -17.67 4.26
C HIS A 933 46.46 -16.33 3.52
N GLU A 934 47.51 -15.50 3.42
CA GLU A 934 47.39 -14.09 3.02
C GLU A 934 46.72 -13.94 1.64
N GLU A 935 47.16 -14.74 0.66
CA GLU A 935 46.62 -14.70 -0.69
C GLU A 935 45.13 -15.05 -0.70
N GLN A 936 44.73 -16.08 0.04
CA GLN A 936 43.34 -16.52 0.14
C GLN A 936 42.49 -15.46 0.85
N ILE A 937 42.98 -14.90 1.96
CA ILE A 937 42.26 -13.89 2.73
C ILE A 937 42.11 -12.60 1.93
N LEU A 938 43.15 -12.14 1.23
CA LEU A 938 43.09 -10.87 0.48
C LEU A 938 42.43 -11.00 -0.89
N GLN A 939 42.19 -12.21 -1.38
CA GLN A 939 41.46 -12.42 -2.63
C GLN A 939 40.05 -11.81 -2.52
N VAL A 940 39.60 -11.20 -3.62
CA VAL A 940 38.25 -10.66 -3.75
C VAL A 940 37.65 -11.23 -5.03
N GLY A 941 36.48 -11.87 -4.93
CA GLY A 941 35.76 -12.31 -6.13
C GLY A 941 35.35 -11.11 -6.99
N PRO A 942 35.12 -11.26 -8.31
CA PRO A 942 34.96 -10.14 -9.24
C PRO A 942 33.93 -9.09 -8.78
N VAL A 943 34.34 -7.83 -8.82
CA VAL A 943 33.51 -6.63 -8.55
C VAL A 943 33.61 -5.71 -9.78
N ALA A 944 32.50 -5.19 -10.29
CA ALA A 944 32.53 -4.25 -11.41
C ALA A 944 33.11 -2.91 -10.92
N GLY A 945 34.18 -2.45 -11.58
CA GLY A 945 34.89 -1.23 -11.20
C GLY A 945 36.41 -1.33 -11.24
N ASP A 946 36.99 -2.53 -11.28
CA ASP A 946 38.44 -2.77 -11.33
C ASP A 946 39.09 -2.45 -12.71
N ARG A 947 38.39 -1.72 -13.58
CA ARG A 947 38.98 -1.09 -14.77
C ARG A 947 39.02 0.42 -14.56
N ARG A 948 40.00 0.91 -13.78
CA ARG A 948 40.58 2.25 -13.94
C ARG A 948 42.03 2.27 -13.50
#